data_AF-A0A9D7PA50-F1
#
_entry.id   AF-A0A9D7PA50-F1
#
_cell.length_a   1.000
_cell.length_b   1.000
_cell.length_c   1.000
_cell.angle_alpha   90.00
_cell.angle_beta   90.00
_cell.angle_gamma   90.00
#
_symmetry.space_group_name_H-M   'P 1'
#
loop_
_entity.id
_entity.type
_entity.pdbx_description
1 polymer ?
#
loop_
_entity_poly.entity_id
_entity_poly.type
_entity_poly.pdbx_seq_one_letter_code
_entity_poly.pdbx_strand_id
1 'polypeptide(L)'
;MPAVSVIVPVHNARDHVQACLDSVRAQSLTDIEIVLVDDGSTDGSTEVLADFAASEPRARVVQGPAVGSAGAARNVGLAIATGDYLAFLDADDYFLPTMLEELHSKAEADNADIVACKFAVYNDVSREVGKADWMLRVEDLPRSQPFSGRRVGDHVFSAFNPAAWNKLFRTAFVRQHGLRFQELRRTNDAYFTYLSLAIAERISYLDRHLLNYRVANGASLQGTLHQDPLEFLQALEAIRAALKEKGAWGWAERSFTGLAVSLCIGNLKRQSDPAAFLTLYGALRGGVLERLGVLGRPSGYLLRPDHQQWCARIMRETAAEYLFERSRDAEAESEQLGLEMREARRSAAALLVQPSADPHATEPLEDASAETGDADRPDVSVIVPVYNTLVYLAECIESVQSQTGCSLEIICVDDGSGDGSGEVLDRYAESDPRVRVVHQENQGLSRARNVGIAVATGRYVSFLDSDDYWQGDRLAELVRKADARELDVLLFDASCVREPGVDDQLWAKYDSYYTRQSYEGDYDGPHLMAAMNSAREYRASACLFLARRSHLVRCGLQFFPGIAHEDNLYTFALLLSARRAGHSQICLYGRRVRPGSIVTAGSRASAAHGYFVTWIEMMRLVHRQDIGSAEVKLHVAGIVHSIYGAARRSVSRLPEDVVSDLAAADRYADAAAFYLLLRRGRGDERAKRRLEKQLKNVAVPAPRPTLARRAKRFAKRLLGVA
;
A
#
# COMPACT_ATOMS: atom_id res chain seq x y z
N MET A 1 -22.63 19.90 -47.37
CA MET A 1 -22.51 19.05 -46.16
C MET A 1 -21.56 19.80 -45.24
N PRO A 2 -21.77 19.79 -43.92
CA PRO A 2 -20.86 20.49 -43.01
C PRO A 2 -19.45 19.89 -43.11
N ALA A 3 -18.41 20.69 -42.90
CA ALA A 3 -17.04 20.18 -42.88
C ALA A 3 -16.82 19.17 -41.75
N VAL A 4 -17.38 19.45 -40.55
CA VAL A 4 -17.22 18.61 -39.36
C VAL A 4 -18.55 18.39 -38.65
N SER A 5 -18.85 17.15 -38.29
CA SER A 5 -19.87 16.80 -37.28
C SER A 5 -19.23 16.65 -35.91
N VAL A 6 -19.62 17.49 -34.95
CA VAL A 6 -19.20 17.38 -33.54
C VAL A 6 -20.25 16.58 -32.78
N ILE A 7 -19.88 15.40 -32.29
CA ILE A 7 -20.78 14.51 -31.53
C ILE A 7 -20.46 14.64 -30.04
N VAL A 8 -21.44 15.05 -29.25
CA VAL A 8 -21.32 15.26 -27.80
C VAL A 8 -22.27 14.31 -27.07
N PRO A 9 -21.79 13.17 -26.53
CA PRO A 9 -22.59 12.35 -25.63
C PRO A 9 -22.76 13.04 -24.27
N VAL A 10 -23.99 13.09 -23.75
CA VAL A 10 -24.33 13.77 -22.50
C VAL A 10 -25.10 12.81 -21.61
N HIS A 11 -24.65 12.64 -20.37
CA HIS A 11 -25.38 11.95 -19.32
C HIS A 11 -25.01 12.58 -17.97
N ASN A 12 -25.95 13.26 -17.34
CA ASN A 12 -25.77 13.88 -16.02
C ASN A 12 -24.51 14.76 -15.90
N ALA A 13 -24.39 15.76 -16.77
CA ALA A 13 -23.25 16.66 -16.88
C ALA A 13 -23.61 18.13 -16.66
N ARG A 14 -24.69 18.44 -15.90
CA ARG A 14 -25.26 19.78 -15.79
C ARG A 14 -24.24 20.86 -15.44
N ASP A 15 -23.32 20.56 -14.54
CA ASP A 15 -22.35 21.54 -14.03
C ASP A 15 -21.29 21.94 -15.07
N HIS A 16 -21.05 21.11 -16.09
CA HIS A 16 -19.94 21.30 -17.03
C HIS A 16 -20.39 21.47 -18.48
N VAL A 17 -21.55 20.92 -18.85
CA VAL A 17 -22.02 20.84 -20.23
C VAL A 17 -22.15 22.21 -20.89
N GLN A 18 -22.54 23.26 -20.14
CA GLN A 18 -22.64 24.61 -20.70
C GLN A 18 -21.28 25.10 -21.25
N ALA A 19 -20.19 24.93 -20.48
CA ALA A 19 -18.86 25.35 -20.91
C ALA A 19 -18.35 24.52 -22.11
N CYS A 20 -18.68 23.22 -22.13
CA CYS A 20 -18.43 22.34 -23.27
C CYS A 20 -19.10 22.91 -24.54
N LEU A 21 -20.41 23.19 -24.48
CA LEU A 21 -21.19 23.68 -25.61
C LEU A 21 -20.74 25.05 -26.10
N ASP A 22 -20.44 25.98 -25.18
CA ASP A 22 -19.92 27.30 -25.53
C ASP A 22 -18.57 27.21 -26.25
N SER A 23 -17.72 26.23 -25.90
CA SER A 23 -16.45 26.01 -26.60
C SER A 23 -16.61 25.53 -28.04
N VAL A 24 -17.68 24.76 -28.33
CA VAL A 24 -18.02 24.30 -29.68
C VAL A 24 -18.65 25.44 -30.48
N ARG A 25 -19.56 26.21 -29.86
CA ARG A 25 -20.16 27.41 -30.47
C ARG A 25 -19.10 28.43 -30.93
N ALA A 26 -18.07 28.62 -30.11
CA ALA A 26 -17.00 29.59 -30.32
C ALA A 26 -15.88 29.12 -31.29
N GLN A 27 -16.01 27.96 -31.93
CA GLN A 27 -15.01 27.49 -32.88
C GLN A 27 -14.89 28.43 -34.09
N SER A 28 -13.64 28.66 -34.54
CA SER A 28 -13.35 29.47 -35.72
C SER A 28 -13.83 28.83 -37.02
N LEU A 29 -13.88 27.49 -37.09
CA LEU A 29 -14.54 26.78 -38.18
C LEU A 29 -16.05 26.83 -37.98
N THR A 30 -16.74 27.60 -38.80
CA THR A 30 -18.20 27.80 -38.69
C THR A 30 -19.03 26.75 -39.41
N ASP A 31 -18.47 26.12 -40.45
CA ASP A 31 -19.13 25.08 -41.25
C ASP A 31 -19.12 23.73 -40.52
N ILE A 32 -19.86 23.69 -39.41
CA ILE A 32 -19.97 22.54 -38.53
C ILE A 32 -21.44 22.23 -38.26
N GLU A 33 -21.70 20.98 -37.92
CA GLU A 33 -22.93 20.57 -37.25
C GLU A 33 -22.61 20.03 -35.87
N ILE A 34 -23.53 20.24 -34.92
CA ILE A 34 -23.37 19.85 -33.52
C ILE A 34 -24.48 18.84 -33.20
N VAL A 35 -24.09 17.61 -32.88
CA VAL A 35 -25.00 16.50 -32.57
C VAL A 35 -24.89 16.21 -31.08
N LEU A 36 -25.86 16.69 -30.32
CA LEU A 36 -25.97 16.50 -28.88
C LEU A 36 -26.81 15.25 -28.60
N VAL A 37 -26.22 14.25 -27.96
CA VAL A 37 -26.90 12.98 -27.67
C VAL A 37 -27.12 12.85 -26.17
N ASP A 38 -28.35 13.08 -25.72
CA ASP A 38 -28.74 12.96 -24.31
C ASP A 38 -29.06 11.49 -23.99
N ASP A 39 -28.19 10.82 -23.25
CA ASP A 39 -28.31 9.41 -22.88
C ASP A 39 -29.13 9.23 -21.58
N GLY A 40 -30.30 9.88 -21.51
CA GLY A 40 -31.23 9.78 -20.39
C GLY A 40 -30.78 10.53 -19.14
N SER A 41 -30.38 11.80 -19.28
CA SER A 41 -30.03 12.65 -18.14
C SER A 41 -31.22 12.95 -17.23
N THR A 42 -30.95 13.15 -15.95
CA THR A 42 -31.95 13.43 -14.89
C THR A 42 -31.54 14.56 -13.94
N ASP A 43 -30.37 15.17 -14.16
CA ASP A 43 -29.80 16.20 -13.30
C ASP A 43 -30.13 17.64 -13.74
N GLY A 44 -30.79 17.80 -14.87
CA GLY A 44 -31.06 19.09 -15.51
C GLY A 44 -30.22 19.37 -16.77
N SER A 45 -29.40 18.41 -17.22
CA SER A 45 -28.63 18.53 -18.47
C SER A 45 -29.52 18.67 -19.69
N THR A 46 -30.66 17.98 -19.71
CA THR A 46 -31.61 17.97 -20.85
C THR A 46 -32.11 19.38 -21.18
N GLU A 47 -32.41 20.19 -20.17
CA GLU A 47 -32.84 21.58 -20.31
C GLU A 47 -31.73 22.45 -20.91
N VAL A 48 -30.50 22.28 -20.43
CA VAL A 48 -29.34 23.01 -20.98
C VAL A 48 -29.13 22.70 -22.47
N LEU A 49 -29.30 21.44 -22.87
CA LEU A 49 -29.21 21.04 -24.28
C LEU A 49 -30.33 21.66 -25.12
N ALA A 50 -31.55 21.68 -24.60
CA ALA A 50 -32.70 22.29 -25.28
C ALA A 50 -32.51 23.80 -25.48
N ASP A 51 -32.08 24.51 -24.45
CA ASP A 51 -31.80 25.95 -24.50
C ASP A 51 -30.65 26.29 -25.47
N PHE A 52 -29.60 25.47 -25.47
CA PHE A 52 -28.50 25.63 -26.41
C PHE A 52 -28.96 25.42 -27.86
N ALA A 53 -29.71 24.35 -28.15
CA ALA A 53 -30.22 24.08 -29.49
C ALA A 53 -31.24 25.12 -29.98
N ALA A 54 -32.00 25.75 -29.07
CA ALA A 54 -32.87 26.86 -29.41
C ALA A 54 -32.11 28.13 -29.85
N SER A 55 -30.88 28.31 -29.35
CA SER A 55 -30.04 29.49 -29.63
C SER A 55 -28.89 29.24 -30.61
N GLU A 56 -28.62 27.99 -30.98
CA GLU A 56 -27.55 27.57 -31.90
C GLU A 56 -28.14 26.76 -33.07
N PRO A 57 -28.38 27.39 -34.25
CA PRO A 57 -29.00 26.72 -35.39
C PRO A 57 -28.21 25.53 -35.96
N ARG A 58 -26.92 25.43 -35.66
CA ARG A 58 -26.07 24.29 -36.07
C ARG A 58 -26.25 23.07 -35.18
N ALA A 59 -26.94 23.21 -34.04
CA ALA A 59 -27.08 22.15 -33.05
C ALA A 59 -28.41 21.40 -33.18
N ARG A 60 -28.35 20.09 -32.98
CA ARG A 60 -29.52 19.24 -32.81
C ARG A 60 -29.38 18.38 -31.56
N VAL A 61 -30.47 18.23 -30.81
CA VAL A 61 -30.56 17.31 -29.68
C VAL A 61 -31.23 16.03 -30.14
N VAL A 62 -30.65 14.89 -29.78
CA VAL A 62 -31.18 13.56 -30.07
C VAL A 62 -31.17 12.74 -28.79
N GLN A 63 -32.22 11.95 -28.61
CA GLN A 63 -32.32 11.02 -27.49
C GLN A 63 -31.42 9.82 -27.73
N GLY A 64 -30.57 9.53 -26.74
CA GLY A 64 -29.75 8.34 -26.67
C GLY A 64 -30.52 7.11 -26.18
N PRO A 65 -29.84 5.96 -26.08
CA PRO A 65 -30.44 4.70 -25.64
C PRO A 65 -30.82 4.64 -24.15
N ALA A 66 -30.38 5.61 -23.33
CA ALA A 66 -30.60 5.67 -21.88
C ALA A 66 -30.00 4.48 -21.11
N VAL A 67 -28.80 4.04 -21.52
CA VAL A 67 -28.09 2.90 -20.90
C VAL A 67 -26.85 3.32 -20.08
N GLY A 68 -26.54 4.62 -20.04
CA GLY A 68 -25.40 5.15 -19.29
C GLY A 68 -24.04 4.78 -19.91
N SER A 69 -23.99 4.62 -21.23
CA SER A 69 -22.76 4.32 -21.98
C SER A 69 -22.50 5.42 -23.02
N ALA A 70 -21.44 6.19 -22.80
CA ALA A 70 -20.98 7.18 -23.78
C ALA A 70 -20.69 6.54 -25.15
N GLY A 71 -20.28 5.27 -25.20
CA GLY A 71 -20.10 4.54 -26.45
C GLY A 71 -21.41 4.36 -27.23
N ALA A 72 -22.48 3.95 -26.55
CA ALA A 72 -23.79 3.79 -27.15
C ALA A 72 -24.35 5.14 -27.67
N ALA A 73 -24.22 6.21 -26.87
CA ALA A 73 -24.60 7.56 -27.28
C ALA A 73 -23.80 8.07 -28.49
N ARG A 74 -22.47 7.87 -28.52
CA ARG A 74 -21.64 8.22 -29.69
C ARG A 74 -22.07 7.47 -30.95
N ASN A 75 -22.50 6.21 -30.84
CA ASN A 75 -22.99 5.44 -31.99
C ASN A 75 -24.31 6.01 -32.56
N VAL A 76 -25.21 6.52 -31.72
CA VAL A 76 -26.42 7.24 -32.17
C VAL A 76 -26.03 8.48 -32.96
N GLY A 77 -25.13 9.30 -32.42
CA GLY A 77 -24.62 10.50 -33.11
C GLY A 77 -23.92 10.14 -34.44
N LEU A 78 -23.12 9.07 -34.44
CA LEU A 78 -22.40 8.59 -35.61
C LEU A 78 -23.33 8.14 -36.75
N ALA A 79 -24.51 7.60 -36.42
CA ALA A 79 -25.48 7.14 -37.42
C ALA A 79 -26.10 8.30 -38.22
N ILE A 80 -26.18 9.49 -37.62
CA ILE A 80 -26.91 10.64 -38.17
C ILE A 80 -25.99 11.81 -38.56
N ALA A 81 -24.70 11.71 -38.25
CA ALA A 81 -23.68 12.67 -38.66
C ALA A 81 -23.56 12.69 -40.20
N THR A 82 -23.44 13.88 -40.77
CA THR A 82 -23.41 14.15 -42.21
C THR A 82 -22.16 14.87 -42.68
N GLY A 83 -21.32 15.34 -41.77
CA GLY A 83 -20.11 16.06 -42.09
C GLY A 83 -19.04 15.16 -42.69
N ASP A 84 -18.12 15.78 -43.42
CA ASP A 84 -17.03 15.06 -44.09
C ASP A 84 -16.06 14.43 -43.07
N TYR A 85 -15.93 15.08 -41.92
CA TYR A 85 -15.19 14.58 -40.76
C TYR A 85 -16.04 14.54 -39.49
N LEU A 86 -15.58 13.75 -38.52
CA LEU A 86 -16.19 13.51 -37.23
C LEU A 86 -15.24 13.96 -36.12
N ALA A 87 -15.75 14.77 -35.20
CA ALA A 87 -15.11 15.10 -33.94
C ALA A 87 -16.00 14.61 -32.79
N PHE A 88 -15.38 14.21 -31.68
CA PHE A 88 -16.08 13.81 -30.46
C PHE A 88 -15.67 14.74 -29.32
N LEU A 89 -16.59 15.05 -28.42
CA LEU A 89 -16.28 15.84 -27.23
C LEU A 89 -17.08 15.30 -26.05
N ASP A 90 -16.41 14.97 -24.95
CA ASP A 90 -17.09 14.57 -23.72
C ASP A 90 -17.66 15.82 -23.03
N ALA A 91 -18.84 15.69 -22.42
CA ALA A 91 -19.62 16.83 -21.90
C ALA A 91 -18.96 17.59 -20.73
N ASP A 92 -17.90 17.05 -20.14
CA ASP A 92 -17.10 17.67 -19.08
C ASP A 92 -15.80 18.34 -19.56
N ASP A 93 -15.47 18.19 -20.85
CA ASP A 93 -14.28 18.76 -21.49
C ASP A 93 -14.63 19.95 -22.39
N TYR A 94 -13.62 20.64 -22.93
CA TYR A 94 -13.85 21.75 -23.86
C TYR A 94 -12.71 21.95 -24.87
N PHE A 95 -13.08 22.36 -26.08
CA PHE A 95 -12.14 22.67 -27.16
C PHE A 95 -11.53 24.06 -26.98
N LEU A 96 -10.31 24.25 -27.49
CA LEU A 96 -9.77 25.59 -27.72
C LEU A 96 -10.33 26.17 -29.02
N PRO A 97 -10.43 27.52 -29.17
CA PRO A 97 -11.20 28.15 -30.24
C PRO A 97 -10.86 27.75 -31.69
N THR A 98 -9.62 27.33 -31.95
CA THR A 98 -9.13 27.00 -33.31
C THR A 98 -9.02 25.51 -33.58
N MET A 99 -9.42 24.64 -32.64
CA MET A 99 -9.17 23.20 -32.74
C MET A 99 -9.74 22.58 -34.03
N LEU A 100 -11.03 22.82 -34.31
CA LEU A 100 -11.69 22.22 -35.46
C LEU A 100 -11.12 22.74 -36.78
N GLU A 101 -10.85 24.04 -36.87
CA GLU A 101 -10.25 24.66 -38.06
C GLU A 101 -8.88 24.08 -38.37
N GLU A 102 -8.03 23.97 -37.36
CA GLU A 102 -6.65 23.47 -37.53
C GLU A 102 -6.62 21.98 -37.89
N LEU A 103 -7.42 21.15 -37.20
CA LEU A 103 -7.52 19.73 -37.51
C LEU A 103 -8.11 19.50 -38.89
N HIS A 104 -9.17 20.22 -39.26
CA HIS A 104 -9.80 20.12 -40.57
C HIS A 104 -8.85 20.56 -41.69
N SER A 105 -8.19 21.70 -41.54
CA SER A 105 -7.21 22.20 -42.52
C SER A 105 -6.08 21.20 -42.74
N LYS A 106 -5.59 20.57 -41.67
CA LYS A 106 -4.58 19.51 -41.77
C LYS A 106 -5.11 18.25 -42.42
N ALA A 107 -6.35 17.87 -42.12
CA ALA A 107 -7.00 16.70 -42.71
C ALA A 107 -7.18 16.84 -44.21
N GLU A 108 -7.61 18.01 -44.68
CA GLU A 108 -7.76 18.31 -46.10
C GLU A 108 -6.41 18.35 -46.82
N ALA A 109 -5.43 19.05 -46.26
CA ALA A 109 -4.10 19.18 -46.86
C ALA A 109 -3.40 17.82 -47.05
N ASP A 110 -3.55 16.92 -46.09
CA ASP A 110 -2.93 15.60 -46.13
C ASP A 110 -3.85 14.51 -46.69
N ASN A 111 -5.09 14.86 -47.04
CA ASN A 111 -6.16 13.90 -47.32
C ASN A 111 -6.27 12.82 -46.22
N ALA A 112 -6.15 13.21 -44.94
CA ALA A 112 -6.02 12.28 -43.82
C ALA A 112 -7.32 11.51 -43.51
N ASP A 113 -7.16 10.27 -43.07
CA ASP A 113 -8.21 9.48 -42.44
C ASP A 113 -8.38 9.88 -40.97
N ILE A 114 -7.26 10.22 -40.30
CA ILE A 114 -7.22 10.60 -38.89
C ILE A 114 -6.23 11.76 -38.71
N VAL A 115 -6.63 12.80 -37.99
CA VAL A 115 -5.71 13.84 -37.49
C VAL A 115 -5.79 13.90 -35.98
N ALA A 116 -4.67 13.74 -35.28
CA ALA A 116 -4.58 13.84 -33.82
C ALA A 116 -3.95 15.16 -33.35
N CYS A 117 -4.30 15.64 -32.17
CA CYS A 117 -3.63 16.76 -31.50
C CYS A 117 -3.28 16.43 -30.05
N LYS A 118 -2.44 17.28 -29.43
CA LYS A 118 -2.20 17.24 -28.00
C LYS A 118 -3.36 17.90 -27.23
N PHE A 119 -3.41 17.66 -25.94
CA PHE A 119 -4.35 18.30 -25.03
C PHE A 119 -3.66 18.67 -23.72
N ALA A 120 -4.24 19.62 -23.00
CA ALA A 120 -3.81 19.96 -21.65
C ALA A 120 -4.79 19.38 -20.61
N VAL A 121 -4.29 19.14 -19.40
CA VAL A 121 -5.09 18.75 -18.25
C VAL A 121 -5.52 20.02 -17.52
N TYR A 122 -6.82 20.22 -17.36
CA TYR A 122 -7.40 21.29 -16.56
C TYR A 122 -7.91 20.74 -15.24
N ASN A 123 -7.36 21.20 -14.12
CA ASN A 123 -7.81 20.75 -12.80
C ASN A 123 -8.98 21.61 -12.32
N ASP A 124 -10.14 20.99 -12.12
CA ASP A 124 -11.38 21.71 -11.84
C ASP A 124 -11.40 22.40 -10.46
N VAL A 125 -10.59 21.94 -9.52
CA VAL A 125 -10.46 22.52 -8.17
C VAL A 125 -9.46 23.67 -8.15
N SER A 126 -8.24 23.44 -8.61
CA SER A 126 -7.16 24.46 -8.59
C SER A 126 -7.27 25.49 -9.71
N ARG A 127 -8.05 25.18 -10.77
CA ARG A 127 -8.18 25.96 -12.00
C ARG A 127 -6.89 26.05 -12.82
N GLU A 128 -5.88 25.25 -12.50
CA GLU A 128 -4.60 25.19 -13.21
C GLU A 128 -4.67 24.36 -14.49
N VAL A 129 -3.86 24.73 -15.49
CA VAL A 129 -3.69 24.02 -16.76
C VAL A 129 -2.27 23.46 -16.84
N GLY A 130 -2.16 22.13 -16.93
CA GLY A 130 -0.90 21.42 -17.12
C GLY A 130 -0.83 20.75 -18.51
N LYS A 131 0.34 20.73 -19.14
CA LYS A 131 0.52 20.05 -20.44
C LYS A 131 0.54 18.53 -20.29
N ALA A 132 -0.16 17.81 -21.18
CA ALA A 132 -0.23 16.35 -21.19
C ALA A 132 0.58 15.74 -22.34
N ASP A 133 1.82 16.20 -22.53
CA ASP A 133 2.67 15.80 -23.67
C ASP A 133 2.86 14.28 -23.81
N TRP A 134 2.74 13.54 -22.71
CA TRP A 134 2.85 12.08 -22.67
C TRP A 134 1.70 11.31 -23.34
N MET A 135 0.59 11.97 -23.70
CA MET A 135 -0.62 11.35 -24.26
C MET A 135 -0.68 11.34 -25.80
N LEU A 136 0.16 12.14 -26.46
CA LEU A 136 0.46 12.04 -27.88
C LEU A 136 1.98 12.20 -28.05
N ARG A 137 2.68 11.07 -28.14
CA ARG A 137 4.15 11.01 -28.17
C ARG A 137 4.65 11.18 -29.60
N VAL A 138 4.70 12.44 -30.05
CA VAL A 138 5.13 12.82 -31.40
C VAL A 138 6.53 12.32 -31.75
N GLU A 139 7.38 12.10 -30.75
CA GLU A 139 8.72 11.54 -30.90
C GLU A 139 8.74 10.07 -31.36
N ASP A 140 7.66 9.33 -31.11
CA ASP A 140 7.48 7.94 -31.55
C ASP A 140 6.77 7.86 -32.93
N LEU A 141 6.44 9.01 -33.54
CA LEU A 141 5.70 9.09 -34.81
C LEU A 141 6.60 9.48 -36.00
N PRO A 142 6.28 8.99 -37.22
CA PRO A 142 6.96 9.45 -38.43
C PRO A 142 6.83 10.98 -38.62
N ARG A 143 7.94 11.65 -38.92
CA ARG A 143 7.93 13.10 -39.25
C ARG A 143 7.28 13.40 -40.61
N SER A 144 7.39 12.46 -41.55
CA SER A 144 6.74 12.55 -42.86
C SER A 144 5.27 12.17 -42.70
N GLN A 145 4.38 13.16 -42.85
CA GLN A 145 2.93 13.00 -42.78
C GLN A 145 2.31 13.16 -44.19
N PRO A 146 1.19 12.47 -44.49
CA PRO A 146 0.55 11.45 -43.65
C PRO A 146 1.33 10.13 -43.62
N PHE A 147 1.02 9.26 -42.67
CA PHE A 147 1.58 7.90 -42.57
C PHE A 147 0.52 6.87 -42.17
N SER A 148 0.73 5.59 -42.50
CA SER A 148 -0.18 4.52 -42.06
C SER A 148 0.14 4.06 -40.64
N GLY A 149 -0.84 3.45 -39.97
CA GLY A 149 -0.65 2.84 -38.65
C GLY A 149 0.48 1.81 -38.64
N ARG A 150 0.61 1.03 -39.72
CA ARG A 150 1.71 0.06 -39.92
C ARG A 150 3.09 0.71 -39.88
N ARG A 151 3.23 1.95 -40.37
CA ARG A 151 4.50 2.68 -40.37
C ARG A 151 4.93 3.15 -38.97
N VAL A 152 3.99 3.28 -38.04
CA VAL A 152 4.27 3.55 -36.62
C VAL A 152 4.83 2.29 -35.92
N GLY A 153 4.45 1.10 -36.39
CA GLY A 153 4.99 -0.17 -35.93
C GLY A 153 4.64 -0.47 -34.47
N ASP A 154 5.65 -0.86 -33.68
CA ASP A 154 5.49 -1.30 -32.29
C ASP A 154 4.93 -0.20 -31.35
N HIS A 155 4.92 1.06 -31.79
CA HIS A 155 4.48 2.20 -30.99
C HIS A 155 3.02 2.60 -31.23
N VAL A 156 2.30 2.00 -32.20
CA VAL A 156 0.97 2.48 -32.65
C VAL A 156 -0.06 2.63 -31.53
N PHE A 157 -0.01 1.82 -30.47
CA PHE A 157 -0.93 1.91 -29.32
C PHE A 157 -0.33 2.55 -28.07
N SER A 158 0.93 3.00 -28.14
CA SER A 158 1.61 3.70 -27.05
C SER A 158 1.92 5.17 -27.37
N ALA A 159 1.97 5.51 -28.66
CA ALA A 159 2.16 6.88 -29.13
C ALA A 159 0.87 7.71 -29.07
N PHE A 160 -0.29 7.05 -29.04
CA PHE A 160 -1.61 7.68 -28.97
C PHE A 160 -2.35 7.21 -27.71
N ASN A 161 -3.14 8.12 -27.14
CA ASN A 161 -4.11 7.78 -26.10
C ASN A 161 -5.44 7.24 -26.71
N PRO A 162 -6.24 6.48 -25.93
CA PRO A 162 -7.46 5.84 -26.43
C PRO A 162 -8.62 6.80 -26.67
N ALA A 163 -8.56 8.04 -26.18
CA ALA A 163 -9.68 8.95 -26.26
C ALA A 163 -9.98 9.33 -27.72
N ALA A 164 -11.27 9.43 -28.05
CA ALA A 164 -11.69 9.88 -29.38
C ALA A 164 -11.62 11.42 -29.53
N TRP A 165 -11.70 12.16 -28.41
CA TRP A 165 -11.93 13.60 -28.44
C TRP A 165 -10.75 14.46 -28.87
N ASN A 166 -9.51 13.95 -28.86
CA ASN A 166 -8.34 14.69 -29.37
C ASN A 166 -8.03 14.38 -30.85
N LYS A 167 -9.01 13.85 -31.59
CA LYS A 167 -8.83 13.37 -32.96
C LYS A 167 -10.01 13.79 -33.84
N LEU A 168 -9.69 14.04 -35.11
CA LEU A 168 -10.65 14.23 -36.19
C LEU A 168 -10.60 12.99 -37.11
N PHE A 169 -11.75 12.41 -37.44
CA PHE A 169 -11.85 11.18 -38.23
C PHE A 169 -12.63 11.40 -39.51
N ARG A 170 -12.14 10.92 -40.65
CA ARG A 170 -12.86 10.99 -41.92
C ARG A 170 -14.12 10.12 -41.88
N THR A 171 -15.29 10.70 -42.14
CA THR A 171 -16.58 9.99 -42.06
C THR A 171 -16.65 8.80 -43.00
N ALA A 172 -16.16 8.96 -44.24
CA ALA A 172 -16.14 7.89 -45.23
C ALA A 172 -15.28 6.69 -44.78
N PHE A 173 -14.12 6.95 -44.18
CA PHE A 173 -13.23 5.91 -43.63
C PHE A 173 -13.91 5.14 -42.49
N VAL A 174 -14.52 5.88 -41.54
CA VAL A 174 -15.24 5.28 -40.41
C VAL A 174 -16.39 4.37 -40.88
N ARG A 175 -17.15 4.81 -41.89
CA ARG A 175 -18.25 4.03 -42.48
C ARG A 175 -17.77 2.83 -43.28
N GLN A 176 -16.74 3.01 -44.11
CA GLN A 176 -16.16 1.95 -44.94
C GLN A 176 -15.71 0.74 -44.09
N HIS A 177 -15.12 1.00 -42.93
CA HIS A 177 -14.61 -0.05 -42.05
C HIS A 177 -15.62 -0.50 -40.96
N GLY A 178 -16.84 0.05 -40.96
CA GLY A 178 -17.86 -0.29 -39.98
C GLY A 178 -17.45 -0.01 -38.53
N LEU A 179 -16.66 1.04 -38.31
CA LEU A 179 -16.16 1.37 -36.98
C LEU A 179 -17.30 1.87 -36.09
N ARG A 180 -17.36 1.32 -34.87
CA ARG A 180 -18.35 1.60 -33.82
C ARG A 180 -17.68 1.60 -32.45
N PHE A 181 -18.21 2.38 -31.53
CA PHE A 181 -17.85 2.32 -30.12
C PHE A 181 -18.48 1.07 -29.49
N GLN A 182 -17.81 0.49 -28.49
CA GLN A 182 -18.43 -0.60 -27.74
C GLN A 182 -19.44 -0.04 -26.74
N GLU A 183 -20.50 -0.79 -26.44
CA GLU A 183 -21.48 -0.42 -25.42
C GLU A 183 -21.03 -0.80 -24.00
N LEU A 184 -19.71 -0.84 -23.79
CA LEU A 184 -19.12 -1.01 -22.47
C LEU A 184 -19.36 0.25 -21.65
N ARG A 185 -19.48 0.10 -20.34
CA ARG A 185 -19.63 1.25 -19.46
C ARG A 185 -18.36 2.09 -19.42
N ARG A 186 -17.20 1.42 -19.40
CA ARG A 186 -15.87 2.06 -19.41
C ARG A 186 -15.02 1.52 -20.55
N THR A 187 -14.00 2.27 -20.96
CA THR A 187 -13.07 1.83 -22.02
C THR A 187 -13.78 1.62 -23.37
N ASN A 188 -14.96 2.22 -23.57
CA ASN A 188 -15.80 2.06 -24.76
C ASN A 188 -15.18 2.66 -26.04
N ASP A 189 -14.25 3.59 -25.87
CA ASP A 189 -13.49 4.29 -26.89
C ASP A 189 -12.28 3.49 -27.40
N ALA A 190 -11.66 2.68 -26.55
CA ALA A 190 -10.42 1.98 -26.90
C ALA A 190 -10.54 1.12 -28.15
N TYR A 191 -11.64 0.38 -28.33
CA TYR A 191 -11.83 -0.43 -29.54
C TYR A 191 -11.88 0.43 -30.80
N PHE A 192 -12.73 1.45 -30.82
CA PHE A 192 -12.88 2.36 -31.95
C PHE A 192 -11.54 3.04 -32.29
N THR A 193 -10.88 3.62 -31.27
CA THR A 193 -9.67 4.42 -31.48
C THR A 193 -8.48 3.55 -31.86
N TYR A 194 -8.19 2.45 -31.15
CA TYR A 194 -7.02 1.64 -31.49
C TYR A 194 -7.20 0.88 -32.79
N LEU A 195 -8.40 0.38 -33.09
CA LEU A 195 -8.64 -0.29 -34.36
C LEU A 195 -8.51 0.70 -35.53
N SER A 196 -9.08 1.91 -35.40
CA SER A 196 -8.97 2.95 -36.44
C SER A 196 -7.52 3.35 -36.69
N LEU A 197 -6.72 3.56 -35.65
CA LEU A 197 -5.28 3.85 -35.77
C LEU A 197 -4.50 2.71 -36.44
N ALA A 198 -4.86 1.46 -36.16
CA ALA A 198 -4.18 0.32 -36.76
C ALA A 198 -4.47 0.17 -38.27
N ILE A 199 -5.69 0.45 -38.71
CA ILE A 199 -6.12 0.22 -40.10
C ILE A 199 -6.09 1.48 -40.98
N ALA A 200 -5.86 2.66 -40.42
CA ALA A 200 -5.75 3.89 -41.18
C ALA A 200 -4.47 3.91 -42.03
N GLU A 201 -4.62 4.37 -43.28
CA GLU A 201 -3.51 4.51 -44.23
C GLU A 201 -2.93 5.92 -44.20
N ARG A 202 -3.73 6.91 -43.80
CA ARG A 202 -3.32 8.32 -43.75
C ARG A 202 -3.61 8.93 -42.38
N ILE A 203 -2.63 8.86 -41.49
CA ILE A 203 -2.64 9.49 -40.16
C ILE A 203 -1.73 10.71 -40.18
N SER A 204 -2.23 11.81 -39.64
CA SER A 204 -1.50 13.05 -39.42
C SER A 204 -1.65 13.52 -37.97
N TYR A 205 -0.81 14.48 -37.56
CA TYR A 205 -0.90 15.06 -36.23
C TYR A 205 -0.48 16.53 -36.20
N LEU A 206 -1.00 17.24 -35.20
CA LEU A 206 -0.58 18.58 -34.81
C LEU A 206 0.09 18.51 -33.43
N ASP A 207 1.33 19.00 -33.34
CA ASP A 207 2.04 19.17 -32.06
C ASP A 207 1.56 20.46 -31.34
N ARG A 208 0.25 20.54 -31.11
CA ARG A 208 -0.44 21.66 -30.49
C ARG A 208 -1.45 21.16 -29.48
N HIS A 209 -1.53 21.84 -28.34
CA HIS A 209 -2.51 21.57 -27.31
C HIS A 209 -3.80 22.30 -27.68
N LEU A 210 -4.82 21.57 -28.15
CA LEU A 210 -6.03 22.16 -28.75
C LEU A 210 -7.33 21.84 -27.98
N LEU A 211 -7.24 21.08 -26.88
CA LEU A 211 -8.37 20.80 -25.98
C LEU A 211 -7.87 20.77 -24.54
N ASN A 212 -8.78 21.07 -23.61
CA ASN A 212 -8.59 20.92 -22.17
C ASN A 212 -9.42 19.75 -21.64
N TYR A 213 -8.71 18.74 -21.12
CA TYR A 213 -9.26 17.56 -20.45
C TYR A 213 -9.43 17.86 -18.95
N ARG A 214 -10.65 17.80 -18.43
CA ARG A 214 -10.98 18.15 -17.05
C ARG A 214 -10.69 16.98 -16.10
N VAL A 215 -10.01 17.28 -14.98
CA VAL A 215 -9.74 16.34 -13.90
C VAL A 215 -10.20 16.88 -12.54
N ALA A 216 -10.27 16.00 -11.55
CA ALA A 216 -10.75 16.29 -10.18
C ALA A 216 -12.24 16.67 -10.10
N ASN A 217 -13.05 16.13 -11.02
CA ASN A 217 -14.52 16.25 -10.98
C ASN A 217 -15.12 15.09 -10.16
N GLY A 218 -15.80 15.41 -9.05
CA GLY A 218 -16.43 14.43 -8.16
C GLY A 218 -17.56 13.61 -8.79
N ALA A 219 -18.13 14.07 -9.91
CA ALA A 219 -19.16 13.38 -10.67
C ALA A 219 -18.59 12.42 -11.75
N SER A 220 -17.26 12.33 -11.91
CA SER A 220 -16.65 11.50 -12.95
C SER A 220 -16.91 10.00 -12.73
N LEU A 221 -17.26 9.31 -13.82
CA LEU A 221 -17.40 7.84 -13.86
C LEU A 221 -16.16 7.08 -13.38
N GLN A 222 -15.02 7.76 -13.17
CA GLN A 222 -13.80 7.15 -12.64
C GLN A 222 -14.00 6.52 -11.24
N GLY A 223 -14.90 7.05 -10.40
CA GLY A 223 -15.14 6.57 -9.02
C GLY A 223 -15.83 5.20 -8.87
N THR A 224 -16.39 4.62 -9.94
CA THR A 224 -17.14 3.34 -9.89
C THR A 224 -16.35 2.14 -10.41
N LEU A 225 -15.02 2.21 -10.45
CA LEU A 225 -14.12 1.19 -11.02
C LEU A 225 -14.24 -0.21 -10.36
N HIS A 226 -14.83 -0.28 -9.18
CA HIS A 226 -15.08 -1.51 -8.43
C HIS A 226 -16.26 -2.35 -8.96
N GLN A 227 -17.19 -1.75 -9.70
CA GLN A 227 -18.43 -2.44 -10.13
C GLN A 227 -18.15 -3.52 -11.18
N ASP A 228 -17.21 -3.27 -12.10
CA ASP A 228 -16.87 -4.20 -13.19
C ASP A 228 -15.34 -4.30 -13.43
N PRO A 229 -14.56 -4.87 -12.50
CA PRO A 229 -13.09 -4.79 -12.48
C PRO A 229 -12.39 -5.47 -13.67
N LEU A 230 -13.12 -6.27 -14.47
CA LEU A 230 -12.60 -7.03 -15.60
C LEU A 230 -13.16 -6.56 -16.97
N GLU A 231 -14.07 -5.58 -17.01
CA GLU A 231 -14.76 -5.17 -18.25
C GLU A 231 -13.78 -4.75 -19.37
N PHE A 232 -12.69 -4.05 -19.01
CA PHE A 232 -11.66 -3.63 -19.97
C PHE A 232 -10.98 -4.78 -20.71
N LEU A 233 -11.03 -6.02 -20.18
CA LEU A 233 -10.52 -7.21 -20.87
C LEU A 233 -11.38 -7.55 -22.08
N GLN A 234 -12.68 -7.26 -22.05
CA GLN A 234 -13.57 -7.46 -23.20
C GLN A 234 -13.16 -6.54 -24.36
N ALA A 235 -12.76 -5.29 -24.07
CA ALA A 235 -12.23 -4.38 -25.07
C ALA A 235 -10.93 -4.90 -25.68
N LEU A 236 -9.99 -5.39 -24.87
CA LEU A 236 -8.74 -5.98 -25.35
C LEU A 236 -8.96 -7.23 -26.22
N GLU A 237 -9.88 -8.10 -25.82
CA GLU A 237 -10.23 -9.30 -26.58
C GLU A 237 -10.87 -8.93 -27.92
N ALA A 238 -11.78 -7.95 -27.94
CA ALA A 238 -12.38 -7.42 -29.16
C ALA A 238 -11.35 -6.79 -30.11
N ILE A 239 -10.44 -5.94 -29.59
CA ILE A 239 -9.36 -5.33 -30.39
C ILE A 239 -8.48 -6.43 -31.00
N ARG A 240 -8.07 -7.43 -30.21
CA ARG A 240 -7.28 -8.55 -30.72
C ARG A 240 -7.98 -9.33 -31.82
N ALA A 241 -9.27 -9.62 -31.67
CA ALA A 241 -10.05 -10.32 -32.67
C ALA A 241 -10.15 -9.50 -33.96
N ALA A 242 -10.47 -8.21 -33.86
CA ALA A 242 -10.58 -7.32 -35.01
C ALA A 242 -9.24 -7.12 -35.73
N LEU A 243 -8.12 -6.99 -35.01
CA LEU A 243 -6.80 -6.92 -35.62
C LEU A 243 -6.46 -8.18 -36.44
N LYS A 244 -6.92 -9.36 -36.01
CA LYS A 244 -6.75 -10.60 -36.77
C LYS A 244 -7.63 -10.60 -38.03
N GLU A 245 -8.90 -10.24 -37.88
CA GLU A 245 -9.85 -10.16 -38.99
C GLU A 245 -9.38 -9.18 -40.07
N LYS A 246 -8.86 -8.01 -39.67
CA LYS A 246 -8.35 -6.97 -40.58
C LYS A 246 -6.90 -7.23 -41.06
N GLY A 247 -6.30 -8.37 -40.73
CA GLY A 247 -4.93 -8.72 -41.15
C GLY A 247 -3.82 -7.85 -40.55
N ALA A 248 -4.11 -7.07 -39.51
CA ALA A 248 -3.16 -6.19 -38.84
C ALA A 248 -2.39 -6.88 -37.70
N TRP A 249 -2.89 -8.03 -37.19
CA TRP A 249 -2.31 -8.72 -36.03
C TRP A 249 -0.80 -8.98 -36.14
N GLY A 250 -0.32 -9.41 -37.32
CA GLY A 250 1.08 -9.82 -37.49
C GLY A 250 2.10 -8.73 -37.16
N TRP A 251 1.80 -7.46 -37.46
CA TRP A 251 2.70 -6.34 -37.15
C TRP A 251 2.28 -5.59 -35.87
N ALA A 252 1.00 -5.60 -35.50
CA ALA A 252 0.49 -4.87 -34.34
C ALA A 252 0.60 -5.66 -33.02
N GLU A 253 0.89 -6.98 -33.06
CA GLU A 253 0.88 -7.85 -31.88
C GLU A 253 1.73 -7.29 -30.73
N ARG A 254 2.96 -6.86 -31.01
CA ARG A 254 3.86 -6.37 -29.96
C ARG A 254 3.34 -5.08 -29.30
N SER A 255 2.84 -4.14 -30.12
CA SER A 255 2.18 -2.94 -29.62
C SER A 255 0.93 -3.29 -28.79
N PHE A 256 0.14 -4.27 -29.24
CA PHE A 256 -1.05 -4.75 -28.52
C PHE A 256 -0.70 -5.33 -27.16
N THR A 257 0.34 -6.17 -27.07
CA THR A 257 0.78 -6.73 -25.78
C THR A 257 1.20 -5.61 -24.81
N GLY A 258 1.88 -4.57 -25.31
CA GLY A 258 2.23 -3.39 -24.52
C GLY A 258 1.01 -2.63 -23.99
N LEU A 259 0.01 -2.39 -24.86
CA LEU A 259 -1.27 -1.78 -24.50
C LEU A 259 -1.99 -2.60 -23.43
N ALA A 260 -2.09 -3.92 -23.63
CA ALA A 260 -2.79 -4.82 -22.73
C ALA A 260 -2.20 -4.78 -21.32
N VAL A 261 -0.87 -4.84 -21.20
CA VAL A 261 -0.18 -4.70 -19.91
C VAL A 261 -0.42 -3.31 -19.29
N SER A 262 -0.39 -2.24 -20.09
CA SER A 262 -0.64 -0.88 -19.62
C SER A 262 -2.03 -0.74 -18.99
N LEU A 263 -3.06 -1.27 -19.66
CA LEU A 263 -4.43 -1.26 -19.15
C LEU A 263 -4.58 -2.12 -17.88
N CYS A 264 -3.92 -3.28 -17.81
CA CYS A 264 -3.89 -4.10 -16.60
C CYS A 264 -3.27 -3.35 -15.42
N ILE A 265 -2.10 -2.71 -15.61
CA ILE A 265 -1.43 -1.90 -14.58
C ILE A 265 -2.33 -0.75 -14.12
N GLY A 266 -2.86 0.01 -15.09
CA GLY A 266 -3.67 1.19 -14.81
C GLY A 266 -4.95 0.87 -14.03
N ASN A 267 -5.64 -0.22 -14.38
CA ASN A 267 -6.85 -0.66 -13.65
C ASN A 267 -6.50 -1.22 -12.27
N LEU A 268 -5.41 -1.97 -12.13
CA LEU A 268 -5.00 -2.50 -10.82
C LEU A 268 -4.55 -1.40 -9.85
N LYS A 269 -3.80 -0.40 -10.34
CA LYS A 269 -3.33 0.72 -9.52
C LYS A 269 -4.49 1.59 -8.99
N ARG A 270 -5.50 1.85 -9.82
CA ARG A 270 -6.64 2.72 -9.43
C ARG A 270 -7.71 2.02 -8.61
N GLN A 271 -7.58 0.71 -8.38
CA GLN A 271 -8.57 -0.03 -7.62
C GLN A 271 -8.44 0.28 -6.12
N SER A 272 -9.46 0.93 -5.56
CA SER A 272 -9.56 1.25 -4.13
C SER A 272 -10.39 0.24 -3.35
N ASP A 273 -11.27 -0.52 -4.03
CA ASP A 273 -12.07 -1.56 -3.39
C ASP A 273 -11.28 -2.87 -3.23
N PRO A 274 -11.18 -3.43 -2.01
CA PRO A 274 -10.39 -4.65 -1.77
C PRO A 274 -10.88 -5.87 -2.54
N ALA A 275 -12.20 -6.08 -2.66
CA ALA A 275 -12.75 -7.27 -3.31
C ALA A 275 -12.51 -7.22 -4.83
N ALA A 276 -12.74 -6.06 -5.44
CA ALA A 276 -12.48 -5.82 -6.84
C ALA A 276 -10.96 -5.86 -7.16
N PHE A 277 -10.11 -5.42 -6.23
CA PHE A 277 -8.65 -5.57 -6.34
C PHE A 277 -8.24 -7.04 -6.36
N LEU A 278 -8.72 -7.83 -5.40
CA LEU A 278 -8.41 -9.26 -5.33
C LEU A 278 -8.91 -10.03 -6.55
N THR A 279 -10.08 -9.64 -7.07
CA THR A 279 -10.66 -10.21 -8.29
C THR A 279 -9.76 -9.96 -9.50
N LEU A 280 -9.36 -8.71 -9.74
CA LEU A 280 -8.47 -8.35 -10.84
C LEU A 280 -7.08 -8.98 -10.66
N TYR A 281 -6.48 -8.88 -9.48
CA TYR A 281 -5.18 -9.47 -9.18
C TYR A 281 -5.18 -11.00 -9.40
N GLY A 282 -6.23 -11.67 -8.91
CA GLY A 282 -6.45 -13.10 -9.11
C GLY A 282 -6.58 -13.47 -10.58
N ALA A 283 -7.33 -12.69 -11.37
CA ALA A 283 -7.49 -12.91 -12.80
C ALA A 283 -6.17 -12.74 -13.58
N LEU A 284 -5.40 -11.69 -13.28
CA LEU A 284 -4.09 -11.42 -13.87
C LEU A 284 -3.13 -12.60 -13.66
N ARG A 285 -3.04 -13.07 -12.41
CA ARG A 285 -2.20 -14.21 -12.03
C ARG A 285 -2.74 -15.55 -12.51
N GLY A 286 -4.06 -15.69 -12.62
CA GLY A 286 -4.77 -16.92 -12.95
C GLY A 286 -4.88 -17.24 -14.45
N GLY A 287 -4.26 -16.44 -15.32
CA GLY A 287 -4.14 -16.76 -16.75
C GLY A 287 -4.48 -15.64 -17.72
N VAL A 288 -4.96 -14.47 -17.25
CA VAL A 288 -5.20 -13.32 -18.15
C VAL A 288 -3.91 -12.90 -18.88
N LEU A 289 -2.77 -12.83 -18.18
CA LEU A 289 -1.48 -12.48 -18.81
C LEU A 289 -1.06 -13.49 -19.88
N GLU A 290 -1.37 -14.77 -19.68
CA GLU A 290 -1.12 -15.82 -20.68
C GLU A 290 -2.05 -15.64 -21.89
N ARG A 291 -3.36 -15.46 -21.65
CA ARG A 291 -4.36 -15.24 -22.70
C ARG A 291 -4.03 -14.02 -23.56
N LEU A 292 -3.52 -12.95 -22.95
CA LEU A 292 -3.09 -11.73 -23.63
C LEU A 292 -1.74 -11.88 -24.38
N GLY A 293 -1.08 -13.04 -24.28
CA GLY A 293 0.18 -13.32 -24.96
C GLY A 293 1.39 -12.61 -24.34
N VAL A 294 1.30 -12.22 -23.07
CA VAL A 294 2.37 -11.54 -22.32
C VAL A 294 3.41 -12.55 -21.83
N LEU A 295 2.97 -13.72 -21.36
CA LEU A 295 3.86 -14.76 -20.84
C LEU A 295 4.62 -15.49 -21.97
N GLY A 296 5.82 -15.97 -21.67
CA GLY A 296 6.66 -16.73 -22.61
C GLY A 296 7.40 -15.89 -23.65
N ARG A 297 7.29 -14.56 -23.61
CA ARG A 297 8.02 -13.64 -24.49
C ARG A 297 9.46 -13.42 -24.02
N PRO A 298 10.44 -13.20 -24.93
CA PRO A 298 11.82 -12.93 -24.56
C PRO A 298 11.96 -11.59 -23.83
N SER A 299 13.05 -11.44 -23.08
CA SER A 299 13.37 -10.17 -22.42
C SER A 299 13.50 -9.04 -23.44
N GLY A 300 12.91 -7.87 -23.16
CA GLY A 300 12.88 -6.74 -24.10
C GLY A 300 11.76 -6.81 -25.14
N TYR A 301 10.90 -7.83 -25.11
CA TYR A 301 9.71 -7.86 -25.98
C TYR A 301 8.73 -6.72 -25.65
N LEU A 302 8.50 -6.43 -24.37
CA LEU A 302 7.76 -5.23 -23.98
C LEU A 302 8.67 -4.01 -24.16
N LEU A 303 8.19 -2.98 -24.87
CA LEU A 303 8.94 -1.74 -25.12
C LEU A 303 9.31 -1.01 -23.83
N ARG A 304 8.50 -1.18 -22.79
CA ARG A 304 8.60 -0.54 -21.48
C ARG A 304 9.19 -1.51 -20.45
N PRO A 305 10.43 -1.27 -19.95
CA PRO A 305 11.08 -2.18 -19.00
C PRO A 305 10.31 -2.36 -17.69
N ASP A 306 9.64 -1.31 -17.22
CA ASP A 306 8.79 -1.30 -16.03
C ASP A 306 7.59 -2.25 -16.18
N HIS A 307 7.02 -2.39 -17.38
CA HIS A 307 5.94 -3.35 -17.64
C HIS A 307 6.41 -4.79 -17.45
N GLN A 308 7.62 -5.13 -17.91
CA GLN A 308 8.17 -6.47 -17.76
C GLN A 308 8.43 -6.79 -16.28
N GLN A 309 8.98 -5.83 -15.53
CA GLN A 309 9.19 -5.97 -14.09
C GLN A 309 7.86 -6.13 -13.33
N TRP A 310 6.85 -5.34 -13.71
CA TRP A 310 5.53 -5.42 -13.10
C TRP A 310 4.86 -6.77 -13.34
N CYS A 311 4.87 -7.29 -14.57
CA CYS A 311 4.31 -8.62 -14.86
C CYS A 311 5.04 -9.71 -14.05
N ALA A 312 6.38 -9.65 -13.98
CA ALA A 312 7.15 -10.58 -13.16
C ALA A 312 6.77 -10.49 -11.67
N ARG A 313 6.54 -9.27 -11.18
CA ARG A 313 6.10 -8.99 -9.81
C ARG A 313 4.74 -9.61 -9.50
N ILE A 314 3.72 -9.36 -10.33
CA ILE A 314 2.38 -9.96 -10.19
C ILE A 314 2.42 -11.48 -10.16
N MET A 315 3.29 -12.09 -10.98
CA MET A 315 3.44 -13.54 -11.02
C MET A 315 4.20 -14.12 -9.81
N ARG A 316 5.07 -13.33 -9.19
CA ARG A 316 5.90 -13.74 -8.04
C ARG A 316 5.22 -13.52 -6.70
N GLU A 317 4.47 -12.43 -6.56
CA GLU A 317 3.92 -11.95 -5.30
C GLU A 317 2.45 -12.34 -5.13
N THR A 318 2.06 -12.64 -3.90
CA THR A 318 0.66 -12.65 -3.47
C THR A 318 0.08 -11.24 -3.51
N ALA A 319 -1.25 -11.13 -3.54
CA ALA A 319 -1.93 -9.84 -3.50
C ALA A 319 -1.52 -8.98 -2.29
N ALA A 320 -1.29 -9.60 -1.13
CA ALA A 320 -0.84 -8.90 0.08
C ALA A 320 0.63 -8.45 -0.02
N GLU A 321 1.55 -9.32 -0.48
CA GLU A 321 2.95 -8.94 -0.71
C GLU A 321 3.02 -7.78 -1.70
N TYR A 322 2.24 -7.82 -2.79
CA TYR A 322 2.17 -6.75 -3.76
C TYR A 322 1.66 -5.43 -3.15
N LEU A 323 0.57 -5.46 -2.36
CA LEU A 323 0.02 -4.28 -1.71
C LEU A 323 0.98 -3.68 -0.67
N PHE A 324 1.63 -4.52 0.12
CA PHE A 324 2.62 -4.08 1.13
C PHE A 324 3.81 -3.40 0.47
N GLU A 325 4.42 -4.04 -0.53
CA GLU A 325 5.53 -3.48 -1.29
C GLU A 325 5.11 -2.20 -2.03
N ARG A 326 3.87 -2.14 -2.53
CA ARG A 326 3.31 -0.94 -3.17
C ARG A 326 3.11 0.21 -2.17
N SER A 327 2.70 -0.06 -0.93
CA SER A 327 2.64 0.96 0.12
C SER A 327 4.02 1.54 0.38
N ARG A 328 5.03 0.67 0.48
CA ARG A 328 6.42 1.08 0.66
C ARG A 328 6.95 1.90 -0.50
N ASP A 329 6.65 1.51 -1.75
CA ASP A 329 7.04 2.24 -2.95
C ASP A 329 6.35 3.62 -3.01
N ALA A 330 5.06 3.71 -2.64
CA ALA A 330 4.32 4.96 -2.61
C ALA A 330 4.80 5.92 -1.51
N GLU A 331 5.20 5.39 -0.35
CA GLU A 331 5.83 6.16 0.73
C GLU A 331 7.19 6.72 0.28
N ALA A 332 8.02 5.91 -0.39
CA ALA A 332 9.30 6.35 -0.95
C ALA A 332 9.13 7.41 -2.06
N GLU A 333 8.15 7.24 -2.96
CA GLU A 333 7.81 8.23 -4.00
C GLU A 333 7.30 9.54 -3.40
N SER A 334 6.44 9.49 -2.38
CA SER A 334 5.93 10.67 -1.67
C SER A 334 7.05 11.43 -0.94
N GLU A 335 8.00 10.71 -0.34
CA GLU A 335 9.15 11.30 0.33
C GLU A 335 10.12 11.95 -0.67
N GLN A 336 10.36 11.29 -1.81
CA GLN A 336 11.13 11.86 -2.92
C GLN A 336 10.45 13.10 -3.51
N LEU A 337 9.14 13.07 -3.74
CA LEU A 337 8.37 14.23 -4.21
C LEU A 337 8.41 15.37 -3.18
N GLY A 338 8.34 15.05 -1.88
CA GLY A 338 8.49 16.01 -0.79
C GLY A 338 9.89 16.64 -0.74
N LEU A 339 10.93 15.87 -1.02
CA LEU A 339 12.31 16.36 -1.15
C LEU A 339 12.45 17.25 -2.39
N GLU A 340 11.96 16.82 -3.55
CA GLU A 340 11.96 17.59 -4.81
C GLU A 340 11.15 18.89 -4.67
N MET A 341 10.00 18.86 -3.98
CA MET A 341 9.21 20.06 -3.69
C MET A 341 9.90 21.00 -2.68
N ARG A 342 10.62 20.46 -1.69
CA ARG A 342 11.44 21.28 -0.76
C ARG A 342 12.64 21.88 -1.48
N GLU A 343 13.25 21.16 -2.41
CA GLU A 343 14.36 21.63 -3.23
C GLU A 343 13.91 22.67 -4.25
N ALA A 344 12.75 22.48 -4.88
CA ALA A 344 12.08 23.47 -5.72
C ALA A 344 11.67 24.72 -4.92
N ARG A 345 11.15 24.54 -3.69
CA ARG A 345 10.86 25.65 -2.76
C ARG A 345 12.12 26.37 -2.30
N ARG A 346 13.23 25.66 -2.03
CA ARG A 346 14.54 26.27 -1.71
C ARG A 346 15.12 27.02 -2.90
N SER A 347 14.97 26.49 -4.10
CA SER A 347 15.39 27.15 -5.34
C SER A 347 14.55 28.40 -5.63
N ALA A 348 13.25 28.37 -5.30
CA ALA A 348 12.37 29.54 -5.37
C ALA A 348 12.63 30.54 -4.23
N ALA A 349 12.97 30.07 -3.02
CA ALA A 349 13.33 30.91 -1.87
C ALA A 349 14.71 31.57 -2.03
N ALA A 350 15.62 30.97 -2.81
CA ALA A 350 16.91 31.56 -3.16
C ALA A 350 16.79 32.86 -4.00
N LEU A 351 15.61 33.14 -4.57
CA LEU A 351 15.28 34.39 -5.28
C LEU A 351 14.63 35.46 -4.39
N LEU A 352 14.31 35.15 -3.13
CA LEU A 352 13.69 36.09 -2.18
C LEU A 352 14.38 35.95 -0.81
N VAL A 353 15.52 36.60 -0.66
CA VAL A 353 16.16 36.79 0.64
C VAL A 353 15.54 38.01 1.31
N GLN A 354 14.97 37.83 2.50
CA GLN A 354 15.28 38.58 3.74
C GLN A 354 14.75 37.78 4.96
N PRO A 355 15.42 37.83 6.13
CA PRO A 355 15.15 36.94 7.25
C PRO A 355 14.12 37.52 8.21
N SER A 356 13.19 36.70 8.70
CA SER A 356 12.49 36.98 9.95
C SER A 356 12.19 35.72 10.75
N ALA A 357 12.49 35.86 12.04
CA ALA A 357 12.09 35.11 13.24
C ALA A 357 11.10 33.94 13.10
N ASP A 358 11.49 32.87 13.79
CA ASP A 358 10.72 31.72 14.27
C ASP A 358 9.27 32.05 14.67
N PRO A 359 8.30 31.35 14.07
CA PRO A 359 6.98 31.16 14.67
C PRO A 359 6.54 29.70 14.51
N HIS A 360 6.71 28.89 15.56
CA HIS A 360 5.64 28.17 16.24
C HIS A 360 6.22 27.02 17.07
N ALA A 361 6.75 27.39 18.23
CA ALA A 361 6.52 26.62 19.43
C ALA A 361 5.00 26.47 19.61
N THR A 362 4.49 25.27 19.46
CA THR A 362 3.12 24.92 19.85
C THR A 362 3.12 24.44 21.29
N GLU A 363 2.16 24.99 22.03
CA GLU A 363 1.97 24.98 23.47
C GLU A 363 1.94 23.57 24.11
N PRO A 364 2.32 23.47 25.41
CA PRO A 364 2.12 22.25 26.17
C PRO A 364 0.63 22.03 26.40
N LEU A 365 0.13 20.87 25.97
CA LEU A 365 -1.18 20.38 26.38
C LEU A 365 -1.22 20.29 27.92
N GLU A 366 -2.29 20.85 28.46
CA GLU A 366 -2.53 21.10 29.87
C GLU A 366 -2.22 19.92 30.79
N ASP A 367 -1.48 20.28 31.83
CA ASP A 367 -1.27 19.65 33.12
C ASP A 367 -2.30 18.55 33.47
N ALA A 368 -1.91 17.29 33.26
CA ALA A 368 -2.41 16.21 34.09
C ALA A 368 -1.75 16.38 35.46
N SER A 369 -2.42 17.18 36.30
CA SER A 369 -2.21 17.34 37.75
C SER A 369 -0.91 16.72 38.27
N ALA A 370 0.08 17.56 38.54
CA ALA A 370 1.25 17.21 39.34
C ALA A 370 0.81 16.38 40.57
N GLU A 371 1.07 15.06 40.52
CA GLU A 371 0.93 14.20 41.68
C GLU A 371 2.06 14.54 42.65
N THR A 372 1.82 15.52 43.51
CA THR A 372 2.57 15.70 44.75
C THR A 372 2.28 14.50 45.66
N GLY A 373 3.03 13.40 45.46
CA GLY A 373 2.89 12.17 46.24
C GLY A 373 3.96 11.09 45.98
N ASP A 374 5.13 11.45 45.43
CA ASP A 374 6.12 10.48 44.93
C ASP A 374 7.05 9.90 46.02
N ALA A 375 7.01 10.42 47.24
CA ALA A 375 7.92 10.01 48.31
C ALA A 375 7.57 8.66 48.96
N ASP A 376 6.36 8.13 48.73
CA ASP A 376 5.81 6.95 49.43
C ASP A 376 5.49 5.77 48.49
N ARG A 377 5.84 5.90 47.18
CA ARG A 377 5.61 4.85 46.18
C ARG A 377 6.85 3.97 45.98
N PRO A 378 6.70 2.65 45.74
CA PRO A 378 7.82 1.79 45.37
C PRO A 378 8.51 2.27 44.07
N ASP A 379 9.81 2.07 43.93
CA ASP A 379 10.50 2.35 42.66
C ASP A 379 9.99 1.41 41.56
N VAL A 380 9.79 0.13 41.88
CA VAL A 380 9.41 -0.90 40.89
C VAL A 380 8.28 -1.79 41.41
N SER A 381 7.23 -1.94 40.60
CA SER A 381 6.27 -3.04 40.71
C SER A 381 6.75 -4.21 39.85
N VAL A 382 7.06 -5.34 40.50
CA VAL A 382 7.45 -6.57 39.82
C VAL A 382 6.22 -7.47 39.72
N ILE A 383 5.74 -7.71 38.51
CA ILE A 383 4.55 -8.54 38.26
C ILE A 383 5.00 -9.95 37.90
N VAL A 384 4.54 -10.92 38.70
CA VAL A 384 4.83 -12.35 38.54
C VAL A 384 3.53 -13.10 38.25
N PRO A 385 3.20 -13.40 36.97
CA PRO A 385 2.08 -14.27 36.65
C PRO A 385 2.42 -15.73 37.00
N VAL A 386 1.56 -16.40 37.75
CA VAL A 386 1.79 -17.76 38.27
C VAL A 386 0.68 -18.69 37.81
N TYR A 387 1.06 -19.81 37.18
CA TYR A 387 0.15 -20.91 36.89
C TYR A 387 0.89 -22.24 36.89
N ASN A 388 0.64 -23.07 37.89
CA ASN A 388 1.22 -24.42 38.02
C ASN A 388 2.76 -24.46 37.88
N THR A 389 3.46 -23.65 38.68
CA THR A 389 4.93 -23.52 38.64
C THR A 389 5.58 -23.74 40.00
N LEU A 390 4.93 -24.51 40.88
CA LEU A 390 5.34 -24.67 42.29
C LEU A 390 6.84 -24.97 42.45
N VAL A 391 7.40 -25.82 41.59
CA VAL A 391 8.80 -26.27 41.67
C VAL A 391 9.83 -25.16 41.42
N TYR A 392 9.45 -24.05 40.79
CA TYR A 392 10.34 -22.92 40.48
C TYR A 392 10.02 -21.68 41.31
N LEU A 393 8.81 -21.63 41.86
CA LEU A 393 8.23 -20.42 42.41
C LEU A 393 9.04 -19.81 43.57
N ALA A 394 9.59 -20.63 44.46
CA ALA A 394 10.37 -20.15 45.59
C ALA A 394 11.61 -19.35 45.12
N GLU A 395 12.42 -19.92 44.23
CA GLU A 395 13.60 -19.26 43.69
C GLU A 395 13.23 -18.00 42.90
N CYS A 396 12.13 -18.03 42.15
CA CYS A 396 11.61 -16.87 41.43
C CYS A 396 11.35 -15.69 42.40
N ILE A 397 10.55 -15.90 43.45
CA ILE A 397 10.20 -14.85 44.42
C ILE A 397 11.41 -14.40 45.25
N GLU A 398 12.20 -15.36 45.75
CA GLU A 398 13.41 -15.07 46.53
C GLU A 398 14.41 -14.24 45.72
N SER A 399 14.51 -14.47 44.41
CA SER A 399 15.39 -13.68 43.53
C SER A 399 14.99 -12.21 43.44
N VAL A 400 13.69 -11.90 43.48
CA VAL A 400 13.16 -10.54 43.51
C VAL A 400 13.34 -9.93 44.90
N GLN A 401 13.06 -10.68 45.97
CA GLN A 401 13.24 -10.22 47.35
C GLN A 401 14.69 -9.85 47.68
N SER A 402 15.65 -10.48 46.99
CA SER A 402 17.08 -10.24 47.14
C SER A 402 17.60 -8.94 46.52
N GLN A 403 16.77 -8.23 45.73
CA GLN A 403 17.16 -6.94 45.16
C GLN A 403 17.20 -5.85 46.24
N THR A 404 18.28 -5.08 46.28
CA THR A 404 18.50 -4.00 47.25
C THR A 404 18.78 -2.66 46.56
N GLY A 405 18.87 -1.58 47.33
CA GLY A 405 19.22 -0.24 46.81
C GLY A 405 18.10 0.49 46.06
N CYS A 406 16.89 -0.07 45.99
CA CYS A 406 15.65 0.56 45.53
C CYS A 406 14.45 -0.06 46.26
N SER A 407 13.33 0.66 46.34
CA SER A 407 12.09 0.13 46.92
C SER A 407 11.30 -0.66 45.87
N LEU A 408 10.67 -1.75 46.26
CA LEU A 408 9.89 -2.58 45.33
C LEU A 408 8.64 -3.16 45.99
N GLU A 409 7.65 -3.46 45.17
CA GLU A 409 6.54 -4.35 45.49
C GLU A 409 6.55 -5.55 44.53
N ILE A 410 6.09 -6.70 45.02
CA ILE A 410 6.03 -7.96 44.28
C ILE A 410 4.57 -8.34 44.16
N ILE A 411 4.02 -8.30 42.95
CA ILE A 411 2.63 -8.58 42.66
C ILE A 411 2.55 -9.95 42.00
N CYS A 412 2.18 -10.95 42.79
CA CYS A 412 1.99 -12.32 42.32
C CYS A 412 0.53 -12.49 41.90
N VAL A 413 0.29 -12.85 40.64
CA VAL A 413 -1.06 -13.12 40.13
C VAL A 413 -1.21 -14.62 39.90
N ASP A 414 -1.89 -15.29 40.81
CA ASP A 414 -2.20 -16.71 40.70
C ASP A 414 -3.42 -16.92 39.78
N ASP A 415 -3.16 -17.44 38.58
CA ASP A 415 -4.15 -17.67 37.53
C ASP A 415 -4.85 -19.02 37.69
N GLY A 416 -5.26 -19.34 38.92
CA GLY A 416 -6.01 -20.55 39.26
C GLY A 416 -5.15 -21.81 39.28
N SER A 417 -3.98 -21.76 39.93
CA SER A 417 -3.10 -22.92 40.08
C SER A 417 -3.76 -24.04 40.89
N GLY A 418 -3.50 -25.30 40.49
CA GLY A 418 -3.97 -26.51 41.18
C GLY A 418 -2.84 -27.35 41.78
N ASP A 419 -1.60 -26.89 41.72
CA ASP A 419 -0.40 -27.63 42.12
C ASP A 419 0.14 -27.26 43.50
N GLY A 420 -0.50 -26.35 44.22
CA GLY A 420 -0.02 -25.82 45.50
C GLY A 420 0.67 -24.45 45.41
N SER A 421 0.78 -23.87 44.21
CA SER A 421 1.44 -22.56 44.02
C SER A 421 0.74 -21.43 44.79
N GLY A 422 -0.60 -21.42 44.83
CA GLY A 422 -1.39 -20.39 45.51
C GLY A 422 -1.09 -20.32 47.01
N GLU A 423 -1.09 -21.47 47.69
CA GLU A 423 -0.80 -21.56 49.12
C GLU A 423 0.66 -21.17 49.46
N VAL A 424 1.58 -21.37 48.52
CA VAL A 424 2.97 -20.90 48.69
C VAL A 424 3.05 -19.37 48.61
N LEU A 425 2.32 -18.76 47.67
CA LEU A 425 2.24 -17.32 47.55
C LEU A 425 1.64 -16.66 48.80
N ASP A 426 0.59 -17.25 49.37
CA ASP A 426 -0.04 -16.76 50.60
C ASP A 426 0.96 -16.68 51.75
N ARG A 427 1.80 -17.71 51.92
CA ARG A 427 2.87 -17.72 52.94
C ARG A 427 3.92 -16.64 52.70
N TYR A 428 4.23 -16.31 51.44
CA TYR A 428 5.13 -15.20 51.12
C TYR A 428 4.48 -13.85 51.47
N ALA A 429 3.19 -13.65 51.18
CA ALA A 429 2.48 -12.43 51.57
C ALA A 429 2.34 -12.26 53.08
N GLU A 430 2.19 -13.36 53.84
CA GLU A 430 2.17 -13.32 55.31
C GLU A 430 3.54 -12.93 55.91
N SER A 431 4.64 -13.29 55.24
CA SER A 431 6.00 -13.11 55.76
C SER A 431 6.72 -11.87 55.24
N ASP A 432 6.33 -11.34 54.08
CA ASP A 432 6.93 -10.14 53.47
C ASP A 432 5.85 -9.15 53.02
N PRO A 433 5.73 -7.98 53.66
CA PRO A 433 4.70 -7.00 53.32
C PRO A 433 4.86 -6.38 51.92
N ARG A 434 6.00 -6.62 51.25
CA ARG A 434 6.20 -6.23 49.86
C ARG A 434 5.48 -7.16 48.88
N VAL A 435 5.10 -8.37 49.31
CA VAL A 435 4.45 -9.38 48.47
C VAL A 435 2.93 -9.22 48.56
N ARG A 436 2.31 -9.02 47.40
CA ARG A 436 0.86 -8.94 47.24
C ARG A 436 0.40 -10.05 46.30
N VAL A 437 -0.57 -10.83 46.74
CA VAL A 437 -1.14 -11.92 45.94
C VAL A 437 -2.53 -11.54 45.44
N VAL A 438 -2.81 -11.86 44.18
CA VAL A 438 -4.12 -11.76 43.57
C VAL A 438 -4.48 -13.12 42.99
N HIS A 439 -5.51 -13.76 43.54
CA HIS A 439 -6.04 -15.01 43.00
C HIS A 439 -7.18 -14.73 42.02
N GLN A 440 -7.21 -15.48 40.93
CA GLN A 440 -8.30 -15.48 39.96
C GLN A 440 -8.53 -16.88 39.41
N GLU A 441 -9.68 -17.09 38.76
CA GLU A 441 -9.86 -18.26 37.90
C GLU A 441 -8.94 -18.18 36.67
N ASN A 442 -8.50 -19.33 36.17
CA ASN A 442 -7.59 -19.42 35.02
C ASN A 442 -8.18 -18.75 33.77
N GLN A 443 -7.59 -17.62 33.40
CA GLN A 443 -7.96 -16.81 32.24
C GLN A 443 -6.80 -16.58 31.27
N GLY A 444 -5.65 -17.20 31.53
CA GLY A 444 -4.46 -17.17 30.71
C GLY A 444 -3.51 -16.00 31.02
N LEU A 445 -2.27 -16.19 30.58
CA LEU A 445 -1.10 -15.34 30.88
C LEU A 445 -1.33 -13.84 30.61
N SER A 446 -1.93 -13.47 29.47
CA SER A 446 -2.25 -12.07 29.16
C SER A 446 -3.15 -11.42 30.21
N ARG A 447 -4.14 -12.15 30.72
CA ARG A 447 -5.09 -11.64 31.73
C ARG A 447 -4.40 -11.47 33.07
N ALA A 448 -3.61 -12.47 33.50
CA ALA A 448 -2.82 -12.39 34.72
C ALA A 448 -1.87 -11.17 34.72
N ARG A 449 -1.13 -10.95 33.62
CA ARG A 449 -0.27 -9.76 33.47
C ARG A 449 -1.06 -8.45 33.53
N ASN A 450 -2.23 -8.38 32.88
CA ASN A 450 -3.08 -7.19 32.91
C ASN A 450 -3.65 -6.89 34.30
N VAL A 451 -4.01 -7.92 35.08
CA VAL A 451 -4.43 -7.76 36.47
C VAL A 451 -3.27 -7.20 37.31
N GLY A 452 -2.05 -7.71 37.11
CA GLY A 452 -0.86 -7.15 37.72
C GLY A 452 -0.64 -5.68 37.38
N ILE A 453 -0.75 -5.30 36.10
CA ILE A 453 -0.61 -3.90 35.66
C ILE A 453 -1.65 -3.01 36.35
N ALA A 454 -2.89 -3.48 36.48
CA ALA A 454 -3.99 -2.70 37.05
C ALA A 454 -3.79 -2.37 38.53
N VAL A 455 -3.10 -3.24 39.28
CA VAL A 455 -2.87 -3.05 40.73
C VAL A 455 -1.49 -2.51 41.08
N ALA A 456 -0.58 -2.40 40.10
CA ALA A 456 0.76 -1.84 40.26
C ALA A 456 0.73 -0.36 40.66
N THR A 457 1.56 0.00 41.64
CA THR A 457 1.67 1.35 42.23
C THR A 457 3.03 1.99 42.05
N GLY A 458 4.07 1.21 41.73
CA GLY A 458 5.44 1.67 41.61
C GLY A 458 5.69 2.62 40.43
N ARG A 459 6.81 3.36 40.48
CA ARG A 459 7.21 4.31 39.42
C ARG A 459 7.46 3.60 38.09
N TYR A 460 8.02 2.40 38.17
CA TYR A 460 8.27 1.51 37.05
C TYR A 460 7.57 0.16 37.21
N VAL A 461 7.32 -0.51 36.09
CA VAL A 461 6.77 -1.87 36.02
C VAL A 461 7.77 -2.76 35.29
N SER A 462 8.00 -3.96 35.83
CA SER A 462 8.73 -5.04 35.17
C SER A 462 8.03 -6.37 35.39
N PHE A 463 8.27 -7.34 34.52
CA PHE A 463 7.69 -8.69 34.62
C PHE A 463 8.76 -9.73 34.85
N LEU A 464 8.41 -10.78 35.59
CA LEU A 464 9.20 -11.98 35.76
C LEU A 464 8.28 -13.19 35.62
N ASP A 465 8.57 -14.09 34.68
CA ASP A 465 7.80 -15.33 34.55
C ASP A 465 8.15 -16.27 35.74
N SER A 466 7.15 -16.96 36.28
CA SER A 466 7.28 -17.71 37.55
C SER A 466 8.15 -18.97 37.49
N ASP A 467 8.58 -19.37 36.29
CA ASP A 467 9.55 -20.44 36.07
C ASP A 467 10.97 -19.94 35.74
N ASP A 468 11.20 -18.63 35.81
CA ASP A 468 12.48 -17.96 35.65
C ASP A 468 12.88 -17.23 36.96
N TYR A 469 14.04 -16.56 36.95
CA TYR A 469 14.55 -15.83 38.13
C TYR A 469 15.37 -14.59 37.71
N TRP A 470 15.61 -13.69 38.66
CA TRP A 470 16.58 -12.60 38.50
C TRP A 470 17.94 -12.97 39.07
N GLN A 471 19.01 -12.66 38.34
CA GLN A 471 20.37 -12.99 38.76
C GLN A 471 21.12 -11.75 39.27
N GLY A 472 21.71 -11.90 40.45
CA GLY A 472 22.45 -10.83 41.12
C GLY A 472 21.57 -9.66 41.57
N ASP A 473 22.14 -8.78 42.37
CA ASP A 473 21.47 -7.56 42.86
C ASP A 473 21.78 -6.38 41.91
N ARG A 474 20.90 -6.16 40.92
CA ARG A 474 21.14 -5.20 39.81
C ARG A 474 19.97 -4.26 39.52
N LEU A 475 18.80 -4.46 40.14
CA LEU A 475 17.60 -3.65 39.86
C LEU A 475 17.83 -2.15 40.09
N ALA A 476 18.49 -1.77 41.19
CA ALA A 476 18.78 -0.38 41.50
C ALA A 476 19.68 0.30 40.44
N GLU A 477 20.51 -0.47 39.72
CA GLU A 477 21.30 0.05 38.61
C GLU A 477 20.43 0.37 37.39
N LEU A 478 19.43 -0.47 37.08
CA LEU A 478 18.46 -0.21 36.03
C LEU A 478 17.58 1.00 36.35
N VAL A 479 17.10 1.11 37.59
CA VAL A 479 16.32 2.28 38.06
C VAL A 479 17.13 3.56 37.88
N ARG A 480 18.38 3.61 38.36
CA ARG A 480 19.25 4.79 38.18
C ARG A 480 19.49 5.12 36.70
N LYS A 481 19.69 4.13 35.84
CA LYS A 481 19.87 4.35 34.39
C LYS A 481 18.61 4.86 33.70
N ALA A 482 17.43 4.40 34.14
CA ALA A 482 16.14 4.85 33.63
C ALA A 482 15.81 6.28 34.11
N ASP A 483 16.10 6.60 35.37
CA ASP A 483 15.90 7.93 35.96
C ASP A 483 16.87 8.96 35.37
N ALA A 484 18.15 8.64 35.27
CA ALA A 484 19.18 9.56 34.75
C ALA A 484 18.90 10.06 33.32
N ARG A 485 18.14 9.30 32.53
CA ARG A 485 17.75 9.65 31.15
C ARG A 485 16.24 9.81 30.99
N GLU A 486 15.50 9.85 32.11
CA GLU A 486 14.03 9.98 32.16
C GLU A 486 13.31 9.08 31.13
N LEU A 487 13.74 7.82 31.03
CA LEU A 487 13.23 6.92 30.01
C LEU A 487 11.76 6.54 30.29
N ASP A 488 10.97 6.44 29.22
CA ASP A 488 9.67 5.75 29.24
C ASP A 488 9.91 4.23 29.32
N VAL A 489 10.92 3.72 28.61
CA VAL A 489 11.24 2.28 28.53
C VAL A 489 12.75 2.07 28.53
N LEU A 490 13.25 1.22 29.43
CA LEU A 490 14.62 0.73 29.43
C LEU A 490 14.63 -0.78 29.19
N LEU A 491 15.13 -1.22 28.05
CA LEU A 491 15.36 -2.64 27.77
C LEU A 491 16.62 -3.13 28.48
N PHE A 492 16.64 -4.40 28.88
CA PHE A 492 17.82 -5.05 29.44
C PHE A 492 17.99 -6.49 28.91
N ASP A 493 19.11 -7.13 29.24
CA ASP A 493 19.51 -8.42 28.68
C ASP A 493 19.23 -9.59 29.63
N ALA A 494 19.31 -10.80 29.06
CA ALA A 494 19.11 -12.05 29.77
C ALA A 494 20.21 -13.06 29.45
N SER A 495 20.43 -13.98 30.38
CA SER A 495 21.20 -15.21 30.15
C SER A 495 20.27 -16.41 30.16
N CYS A 496 20.62 -17.43 29.37
CA CYS A 496 19.87 -18.68 29.34
C CYS A 496 20.54 -19.74 30.23
N VAL A 497 19.73 -20.55 30.91
CA VAL A 497 20.18 -21.73 31.65
C VAL A 497 19.53 -22.97 31.05
N ARG A 498 20.35 -24.00 30.82
CA ARG A 498 19.90 -25.29 30.26
C ARG A 498 19.44 -26.21 31.37
N GLU A 499 18.15 -26.56 31.39
CA GLU A 499 17.64 -27.60 32.29
C GLU A 499 17.95 -29.02 31.75
N PRO A 500 18.01 -30.03 32.64
CA PRO A 500 18.08 -31.43 32.23
C PRO A 500 16.96 -31.79 31.26
N GLY A 501 17.31 -32.54 30.21
CA GLY A 501 16.35 -33.00 29.19
C GLY A 501 16.18 -32.07 27.97
N VAL A 502 16.85 -30.92 27.94
CA VAL A 502 16.94 -30.08 26.73
C VAL A 502 17.94 -30.67 25.74
N ASP A 503 17.55 -30.87 24.49
CA ASP A 503 18.46 -31.33 23.42
C ASP A 503 19.37 -30.21 22.86
N ASP A 504 20.47 -30.61 22.21
CA ASP A 504 21.48 -29.65 21.70
C ASP A 504 20.93 -28.74 20.59
N GLN A 505 19.96 -29.22 19.80
CA GLN A 505 19.38 -28.44 18.72
C GLN A 505 18.49 -27.31 19.25
N LEU A 506 17.78 -27.57 20.35
CA LEU A 506 17.01 -26.57 21.07
C LEU A 506 17.93 -25.61 21.81
N TRP A 507 18.98 -26.11 22.48
CA TRP A 507 19.93 -25.28 23.20
C TRP A 507 20.66 -24.27 22.31
N ALA A 508 21.13 -24.71 21.13
CA ALA A 508 21.82 -23.84 20.17
C ALA A 508 21.00 -22.64 19.69
N LYS A 509 19.66 -22.67 19.83
CA LYS A 509 18.79 -21.54 19.49
C LYS A 509 18.76 -20.46 20.55
N TYR A 510 19.06 -20.80 21.81
CA TYR A 510 18.83 -19.92 22.96
C TYR A 510 20.11 -19.46 23.66
N ASP A 511 21.23 -20.19 23.53
CA ASP A 511 22.49 -19.93 24.23
C ASP A 511 22.95 -18.46 24.23
N SER A 512 22.83 -17.77 23.08
CA SER A 512 23.18 -16.33 22.93
C SER A 512 22.02 -15.44 22.47
N TYR A 513 20.78 -15.93 22.55
CA TYR A 513 19.64 -15.29 21.89
C TYR A 513 19.26 -13.90 22.43
N TYR A 514 19.51 -13.67 23.72
CA TYR A 514 19.13 -12.46 24.44
C TYR A 514 20.29 -11.50 24.70
N THR A 515 21.48 -11.79 24.18
CA THR A 515 22.63 -10.89 24.23
C THR A 515 22.57 -9.91 23.07
N ARG A 516 22.67 -8.61 23.35
CA ARG A 516 22.61 -7.54 22.35
C ARG A 516 23.87 -6.68 22.37
N GLN A 517 24.15 -5.96 21.29
CA GLN A 517 25.10 -4.84 21.35
C GLN A 517 24.53 -3.70 22.21
N SER A 518 25.36 -2.73 22.59
CA SER A 518 24.91 -1.58 23.38
C SER A 518 24.16 -0.56 22.51
N TYR A 519 22.98 -0.11 22.97
CA TYR A 519 22.21 0.99 22.38
C TYR A 519 22.01 2.12 23.41
N GLU A 520 23.09 2.82 23.73
CA GLU A 520 23.13 3.87 24.76
C GLU A 520 22.71 5.27 24.30
N GLY A 521 22.42 5.46 23.01
CA GLY A 521 21.97 6.74 22.44
C GLY A 521 20.57 7.19 22.92
N ASP A 522 20.24 8.45 22.63
CA ASP A 522 18.92 9.01 22.87
C ASP A 522 17.97 8.57 21.75
N TYR A 523 17.28 7.44 21.97
CA TYR A 523 16.30 6.92 21.04
C TYR A 523 14.88 7.26 21.50
N ASP A 524 13.98 7.55 20.55
CA ASP A 524 12.59 7.17 20.73
C ASP A 524 12.44 5.66 20.44
N GLY A 525 11.32 5.07 20.84
CA GLY A 525 11.18 3.63 20.70
C GLY A 525 11.11 3.13 19.24
N PRO A 526 10.48 3.82 18.26
CA PRO A 526 10.61 3.47 16.84
C PRO A 526 12.06 3.43 16.34
N HIS A 527 12.89 4.41 16.67
CA HIS A 527 14.30 4.44 16.27
C HIS A 527 15.11 3.33 16.96
N LEU A 528 14.82 3.03 18.24
CA LEU A 528 15.45 1.90 18.94
C LEU A 528 15.08 0.57 18.27
N MET A 529 13.81 0.37 17.93
CA MET A 529 13.35 -0.81 17.17
C MET A 529 14.05 -0.91 15.82
N ALA A 530 14.18 0.21 15.10
CA ALA A 530 14.85 0.24 13.81
C ALA A 530 16.32 -0.14 13.91
N ALA A 531 17.05 0.42 14.87
CA ALA A 531 18.45 0.11 15.13
C ALA A 531 18.65 -1.39 15.45
N MET A 532 17.85 -1.92 16.39
CA MET A 532 17.90 -3.34 16.75
C MET A 532 17.50 -4.25 15.57
N ASN A 533 16.49 -3.89 14.78
CA ASN A 533 16.09 -4.70 13.63
C ASN A 533 17.15 -4.70 12.52
N SER A 534 17.80 -3.57 12.26
CA SER A 534 18.92 -3.45 11.33
C SER A 534 20.08 -4.38 11.72
N ALA A 535 20.38 -4.46 13.01
CA ALA A 535 21.38 -5.35 13.58
C ALA A 535 20.91 -6.83 13.73
N ARG A 536 19.63 -7.12 13.47
CA ARG A 536 18.98 -8.43 13.71
C ARG A 536 18.93 -8.83 15.18
N GLU A 537 18.85 -7.86 16.07
CA GLU A 537 18.82 -8.01 17.54
C GLU A 537 17.46 -7.60 18.15
N TYR A 538 16.47 -7.20 17.34
CA TYR A 538 15.12 -6.99 17.83
C TYR A 538 14.53 -8.31 18.35
N ARG A 539 14.13 -8.32 19.62
CA ARG A 539 13.52 -9.47 20.32
C ARG A 539 12.36 -8.95 21.16
N ALA A 540 11.15 -9.36 20.83
CA ALA A 540 10.01 -9.15 21.70
C ALA A 540 10.15 -10.02 22.96
N SER A 541 9.82 -9.45 24.12
CA SER A 541 9.78 -10.15 25.39
C SER A 541 9.02 -9.30 26.41
N ALA A 542 8.12 -9.94 27.15
CA ALA A 542 7.41 -9.30 28.24
C ALA A 542 8.29 -8.98 29.46
N CYS A 543 9.44 -9.65 29.60
CA CYS A 543 10.22 -9.64 30.85
C CYS A 543 11.53 -8.84 30.76
N LEU A 544 11.86 -8.30 29.59
CA LEU A 544 13.17 -7.67 29.32
C LEU A 544 13.11 -6.16 29.21
N PHE A 545 12.28 -5.54 30.06
CA PHE A 545 12.19 -4.09 30.17
C PHE A 545 11.81 -3.62 31.57
N LEU A 546 12.18 -2.37 31.84
CA LEU A 546 11.65 -1.53 32.90
C LEU A 546 10.84 -0.43 32.23
N ALA A 547 9.52 -0.41 32.41
CA ALA A 547 8.61 0.55 31.77
C ALA A 547 8.05 1.52 32.80
N ARG A 548 8.10 2.83 32.51
CA ARG A 548 7.55 3.86 33.39
C ARG A 548 6.03 3.68 33.48
N ARG A 549 5.48 3.54 34.69
CA ARG A 549 4.05 3.26 34.89
C ARG A 549 3.16 4.34 34.27
N SER A 550 3.54 5.62 34.43
CA SER A 550 2.80 6.73 33.84
C SER A 550 2.73 6.67 32.30
N HIS A 551 3.75 6.11 31.64
CA HIS A 551 3.72 5.86 30.20
C HIS A 551 2.71 4.75 29.85
N LEU A 552 2.71 3.64 30.60
CA LEU A 552 1.77 2.53 30.39
C LEU A 552 0.32 2.99 30.53
N VAL A 553 0.03 3.78 31.58
CA VAL A 553 -1.30 4.36 31.85
C VAL A 553 -1.70 5.33 30.74
N ARG A 554 -0.81 6.28 30.38
CA ARG A 554 -1.05 7.27 29.31
C ARG A 554 -1.40 6.61 27.99
N CYS A 555 -0.75 5.51 27.65
CA CYS A 555 -0.94 4.81 26.37
C CYS A 555 -2.02 3.71 26.43
N GLY A 556 -2.58 3.42 27.61
CA GLY A 556 -3.57 2.36 27.79
C GLY A 556 -3.05 0.98 27.40
N LEU A 557 -1.75 0.71 27.62
CA LEU A 557 -1.10 -0.52 27.14
C LEU A 557 -1.55 -1.73 27.97
N GLN A 558 -2.07 -2.75 27.28
CA GLN A 558 -2.49 -4.02 27.86
C GLN A 558 -2.04 -5.18 26.98
N PHE A 559 -1.75 -6.32 27.59
CA PHE A 559 -1.53 -7.57 26.87
C PHE A 559 -2.83 -8.02 26.23
N PHE A 560 -2.75 -8.43 24.97
CA PHE A 560 -3.93 -8.85 24.23
C PHE A 560 -4.41 -10.22 24.76
N PRO A 561 -5.65 -10.33 25.27
CA PRO A 561 -6.15 -11.59 25.83
C PRO A 561 -6.40 -12.67 24.79
N GLY A 562 -6.13 -13.94 25.14
CA GLY A 562 -6.54 -15.10 24.36
C GLY A 562 -5.68 -15.40 23.11
N ILE A 563 -4.50 -14.79 22.98
CA ILE A 563 -3.55 -15.10 21.90
C ILE A 563 -2.26 -15.70 22.46
N ALA A 564 -1.65 -16.61 21.69
CA ALA A 564 -0.28 -17.04 21.96
C ALA A 564 0.73 -16.00 21.46
N HIS A 565 1.89 -15.93 22.12
CA HIS A 565 2.97 -14.99 21.79
C HIS A 565 2.54 -13.52 21.88
N GLU A 566 1.74 -13.23 22.91
CA GLU A 566 1.19 -11.90 23.25
C GLU A 566 2.28 -10.84 23.48
N ASP A 567 3.48 -11.29 23.85
CA ASP A 567 4.66 -10.48 24.05
C ASP A 567 5.10 -9.76 22.77
N ASN A 568 4.90 -10.35 21.59
CA ASN A 568 5.20 -9.69 20.31
C ASN A 568 4.41 -8.40 20.14
N LEU A 569 3.10 -8.45 20.36
CA LEU A 569 2.24 -7.28 20.20
C LEU A 569 2.49 -6.25 21.31
N TYR A 570 2.61 -6.71 22.56
CA TYR A 570 2.82 -5.81 23.70
C TYR A 570 4.15 -5.07 23.60
N THR A 571 5.26 -5.79 23.37
CA THR A 571 6.60 -5.18 23.27
C THR A 571 6.67 -4.21 22.09
N PHE A 572 6.04 -4.57 20.96
CA PHE A 572 5.97 -3.70 19.80
C PHE A 572 5.19 -2.42 20.10
N ALA A 573 4.01 -2.51 20.72
CA ALA A 573 3.20 -1.35 21.08
C ALA A 573 3.88 -0.46 22.13
N LEU A 574 4.53 -1.08 23.12
CA LEU A 574 5.31 -0.40 24.15
C LEU A 574 6.43 0.44 23.52
N LEU A 575 7.26 -0.16 22.66
CA LEU A 575 8.32 0.57 22.00
C LEU A 575 7.79 1.57 20.98
N LEU A 576 6.77 1.23 20.18
CA LEU A 576 6.24 2.15 19.18
C LEU A 576 5.75 3.47 19.80
N SER A 577 5.20 3.40 21.03
CA SER A 577 4.65 4.57 21.74
C SER A 577 5.62 5.27 22.70
N ALA A 578 6.82 4.73 22.89
CA ALA A 578 7.83 5.30 23.80
C ALA A 578 8.51 6.52 23.17
N ARG A 579 8.50 7.66 23.87
CA ARG A 579 9.18 8.89 23.42
C ARG A 579 10.66 8.85 23.77
N ARG A 580 11.00 8.20 24.88
CA ARG A 580 12.38 8.00 25.34
C ARG A 580 12.59 6.54 25.66
N ALA A 581 13.38 5.87 24.85
CA ALA A 581 13.71 4.46 25.00
C ALA A 581 15.23 4.28 25.02
N GLY A 582 15.67 3.24 25.70
CA GLY A 582 17.08 2.87 25.72
C GLY A 582 17.28 1.40 26.01
N HIS A 583 18.53 0.96 25.90
CA HIS A 583 18.94 -0.39 26.26
C HIS A 583 20.11 -0.34 27.26
N SER A 584 20.21 -1.39 28.07
CA SER A 584 21.33 -1.65 28.96
C SER A 584 21.76 -3.10 28.82
N GLN A 585 23.06 -3.36 28.72
CA GLN A 585 23.61 -4.72 28.71
C GLN A 585 23.64 -5.39 30.10
N ILE A 586 22.96 -4.80 31.10
CA ILE A 586 22.78 -5.42 32.40
C ILE A 586 21.97 -6.70 32.21
N CYS A 587 22.57 -7.81 32.60
CA CYS A 587 21.98 -9.13 32.51
C CYS A 587 21.27 -9.46 33.84
N LEU A 588 20.06 -8.91 34.05
CA LEU A 588 19.27 -9.17 35.26
C LEU A 588 18.46 -10.47 35.15
N TYR A 589 18.05 -10.88 33.95
CA TYR A 589 17.11 -11.98 33.78
C TYR A 589 17.79 -13.32 33.51
N GLY A 590 17.47 -14.35 34.29
CA GLY A 590 17.91 -15.72 34.09
C GLY A 590 16.78 -16.57 33.51
N ARG A 591 16.82 -16.84 32.20
CA ARG A 591 15.80 -17.62 31.51
C ARG A 591 16.10 -19.11 31.52
N ARG A 592 15.20 -19.94 32.07
CA ARG A 592 15.28 -21.40 32.00
C ARG A 592 14.80 -21.92 30.66
N VAL A 593 15.65 -22.68 29.99
CA VAL A 593 15.26 -23.49 28.83
C VAL A 593 14.93 -24.88 29.37
N ARG A 594 13.65 -25.28 29.32
CA ARG A 594 13.16 -26.55 29.88
C ARG A 594 12.18 -27.27 28.95
N PRO A 595 12.09 -28.62 29.03
CA PRO A 595 11.05 -29.39 28.35
C PRO A 595 9.65 -28.98 28.82
N GLY A 596 8.66 -28.98 27.92
CA GLY A 596 7.26 -28.70 28.27
C GLY A 596 6.91 -27.23 28.52
N SER A 597 7.84 -26.29 28.28
CA SER A 597 7.55 -24.85 28.29
C SER A 597 6.40 -24.51 27.33
N ILE A 598 5.58 -23.51 27.68
CA ILE A 598 4.45 -23.00 26.86
C ILE A 598 4.88 -22.74 25.41
N VAL A 599 6.08 -22.19 25.20
CA VAL A 599 6.67 -21.92 23.88
C VAL A 599 6.86 -23.19 23.03
N THR A 600 7.08 -24.34 23.69
CA THR A 600 7.32 -25.65 23.07
C THR A 600 6.10 -26.58 23.08
N ALA A 601 5.15 -26.35 23.98
CA ALA A 601 3.99 -27.21 24.23
C ALA A 601 2.66 -26.68 23.65
N GLY A 602 2.61 -25.41 23.21
CA GLY A 602 1.40 -24.79 22.65
C GLY A 602 0.87 -25.46 21.39
N SER A 603 -0.45 -25.42 21.18
CA SER A 603 -1.07 -25.97 19.97
C SER A 603 -0.68 -25.15 18.73
N ARG A 604 -0.44 -25.83 17.61
CA ARG A 604 -0.10 -25.16 16.33
C ARG A 604 -1.20 -24.20 15.87
N ALA A 605 -2.46 -24.51 16.19
CA ALA A 605 -3.60 -23.65 15.89
C ALA A 605 -3.58 -22.35 16.71
N SER A 606 -3.31 -22.44 18.02
CA SER A 606 -3.20 -21.28 18.89
C SER A 606 -2.05 -20.36 18.48
N ALA A 607 -0.89 -20.92 18.13
CA ALA A 607 0.24 -20.14 17.61
C ALA A 607 -0.10 -19.44 16.28
N ALA A 608 -0.81 -20.13 15.36
CA ALA A 608 -1.23 -19.54 14.08
C ALA A 608 -2.18 -18.36 14.27
N HIS A 609 -3.20 -18.53 15.13
CA HIS A 609 -4.13 -17.46 15.51
C HIS A 609 -3.39 -16.29 16.19
N GLY A 610 -2.47 -16.57 17.12
CA GLY A 610 -1.70 -15.54 17.80
C GLY A 610 -0.85 -14.67 16.86
N TYR A 611 -0.13 -15.29 15.91
CA TYR A 611 0.61 -14.52 14.90
C TYR A 611 -0.31 -13.73 13.96
N PHE A 612 -1.48 -14.27 13.61
CA PHE A 612 -2.45 -13.57 12.77
C PHE A 612 -2.97 -12.30 13.46
N VAL A 613 -3.47 -12.43 14.69
CA VAL A 613 -3.97 -11.30 15.48
C VAL A 613 -2.87 -10.27 15.71
N THR A 614 -1.67 -10.72 16.09
CA THR A 614 -0.49 -9.86 16.28
C THR A 614 -0.20 -9.05 15.02
N TRP A 615 -0.17 -9.69 13.84
CA TRP A 615 0.07 -9.00 12.58
C TRP A 615 -0.98 -7.92 12.29
N ILE A 616 -2.27 -8.25 12.44
CA ILE A 616 -3.36 -7.30 12.18
C ILE A 616 -3.28 -6.10 13.12
N GLU A 617 -3.06 -6.32 14.41
CA GLU A 617 -2.99 -5.23 15.38
C GLU A 617 -1.72 -4.39 15.21
N MET A 618 -0.57 -5.00 14.88
CA MET A 618 0.64 -4.24 14.53
C MET A 618 0.42 -3.34 13.30
N MET A 619 -0.25 -3.83 12.26
CA MET A 619 -0.60 -3.02 11.09
C MET A 619 -1.47 -1.81 11.46
N ARG A 620 -2.45 -2.00 12.37
CA ARG A 620 -3.30 -0.92 12.87
C ARG A 620 -2.54 0.11 13.68
N LEU A 621 -1.61 -0.34 14.53
CA LEU A 621 -0.76 0.55 15.33
C LEU A 621 0.12 1.42 14.44
N VAL A 622 0.77 0.81 13.44
CA VAL A 622 1.62 1.51 12.47
C VAL A 622 0.84 2.54 11.66
N HIS A 623 -0.40 2.24 11.27
CA HIS A 623 -1.22 3.16 10.48
C HIS A 623 -1.68 4.40 11.27
N ARG A 624 -1.72 4.33 12.60
CA ARG A 624 -2.24 5.39 13.46
C ARG A 624 -1.17 6.35 13.99
N GLN A 625 0.10 6.05 13.78
CA GLN A 625 1.22 6.79 14.39
C GLN A 625 2.18 7.29 13.31
N ASP A 626 2.78 8.46 13.52
CA ASP A 626 3.91 8.89 12.72
C ASP A 626 5.20 8.24 13.27
N ILE A 627 5.84 7.40 12.45
CA ILE A 627 6.95 6.53 12.83
C ILE A 627 8.30 7.16 12.44
N GLY A 628 8.31 8.46 12.15
CA GLY A 628 9.52 9.21 11.83
C GLY A 628 9.98 9.02 10.37
N SER A 629 11.29 8.95 10.16
CA SER A 629 11.90 8.91 8.82
C SER A 629 11.55 7.62 8.04
N ALA A 630 11.68 7.63 6.71
CA ALA A 630 11.45 6.41 5.93
C ALA A 630 12.37 5.24 6.30
N GLU A 631 13.59 5.50 6.76
CA GLU A 631 14.49 4.44 7.23
C GLU A 631 13.92 3.72 8.46
N VAL A 632 13.38 4.47 9.42
CA VAL A 632 12.72 3.90 10.60
C VAL A 632 11.45 3.16 10.19
N LYS A 633 10.62 3.76 9.32
CA LYS A 633 9.42 3.11 8.77
C LYS A 633 9.75 1.78 8.09
N LEU A 634 10.82 1.72 7.30
CA LEU A 634 11.28 0.49 6.64
C LEU A 634 11.59 -0.61 7.64
N HIS A 635 12.35 -0.30 8.70
CA HIS A 635 12.71 -1.30 9.70
C HIS A 635 11.53 -1.71 10.57
N VAL A 636 10.65 -0.79 10.96
CA VAL A 636 9.42 -1.11 11.69
C VAL A 636 8.51 -1.99 10.83
N ALA A 637 8.31 -1.64 9.56
CA ALA A 637 7.55 -2.46 8.61
C ALA A 637 8.19 -3.84 8.40
N GLY A 638 9.52 -3.95 8.44
CA GLY A 638 10.24 -5.22 8.42
C GLY A 638 9.90 -6.14 9.60
N ILE A 639 9.72 -5.58 10.81
CA ILE A 639 9.29 -6.33 11.99
C ILE A 639 7.85 -6.85 11.77
N VAL A 640 6.93 -6.00 11.33
CA VAL A 640 5.54 -6.40 11.02
C VAL A 640 5.49 -7.48 9.95
N HIS A 641 6.31 -7.36 8.91
CA HIS A 641 6.43 -8.37 7.85
C HIS A 641 6.98 -9.71 8.35
N SER A 642 7.88 -9.70 9.34
CA SER A 642 8.37 -10.93 9.98
C SER A 642 7.23 -11.70 10.66
N ILE A 643 6.35 -10.99 11.38
CA ILE A 643 5.15 -11.56 12.01
C ILE A 643 4.16 -12.08 10.96
N TYR A 644 3.92 -11.32 9.88
CA TYR A 644 3.14 -11.82 8.73
C TYR A 644 3.70 -13.14 8.18
N GLY A 645 5.02 -13.20 7.98
CA GLY A 645 5.70 -14.41 7.52
C GLY A 645 5.52 -15.59 8.49
N ALA A 646 5.53 -15.34 9.80
CA ALA A 646 5.24 -16.33 10.83
C ALA A 646 3.78 -16.80 10.78
N ALA A 647 2.82 -15.87 10.72
CA ALA A 647 1.39 -16.17 10.56
C ALA A 647 1.14 -17.06 9.34
N ARG A 648 1.72 -16.70 8.19
CA ARG A 648 1.60 -17.47 6.95
C ARG A 648 2.16 -18.89 7.08
N ARG A 649 3.36 -19.04 7.64
CA ARG A 649 3.98 -20.36 7.83
C ARG A 649 3.16 -21.23 8.78
N SER A 650 2.60 -20.64 9.83
CA SER A 650 1.79 -21.35 10.83
C SER A 650 0.46 -21.79 10.24
N VAL A 651 -0.30 -20.88 9.61
CA VAL A 651 -1.61 -21.17 9.00
C VAL A 651 -1.49 -22.16 7.84
N SER A 652 -0.49 -22.00 6.97
CA SER A 652 -0.33 -22.86 5.78
C SER A 652 -0.10 -24.35 6.11
N ARG A 653 0.32 -24.68 7.34
CA ARG A 653 0.57 -26.04 7.82
C ARG A 653 -0.64 -26.69 8.49
N LEU A 654 -1.70 -25.93 8.77
CA LEU A 654 -2.91 -26.43 9.42
C LEU A 654 -3.85 -27.16 8.43
N PRO A 655 -4.67 -28.11 8.94
CA PRO A 655 -5.82 -28.69 8.22
C PRO A 655 -6.87 -27.64 7.83
N GLU A 656 -7.72 -27.95 6.83
CA GLU A 656 -8.71 -27.02 6.25
C GLU A 656 -9.85 -26.68 7.19
N ASP A 657 -10.37 -27.71 7.83
CA ASP A 657 -11.37 -27.67 8.90
C ASP A 657 -10.88 -26.77 10.03
N VAL A 658 -9.66 -27.00 10.53
CA VAL A 658 -9.06 -26.18 11.61
C VAL A 658 -8.92 -24.71 11.20
N VAL A 659 -8.54 -24.41 9.95
CA VAL A 659 -8.44 -23.02 9.48
C VAL A 659 -9.81 -22.36 9.35
N SER A 660 -10.82 -23.14 8.95
CA SER A 660 -12.21 -22.66 8.85
C SER A 660 -12.79 -22.38 10.23
N ASP A 661 -12.53 -23.26 11.20
CA ASP A 661 -12.95 -23.08 12.59
C ASP A 661 -12.26 -21.86 13.23
N LEU A 662 -10.95 -21.69 12.99
CA LEU A 662 -10.24 -20.50 13.43
C LEU A 662 -10.82 -19.23 12.82
N ALA A 663 -11.10 -19.22 11.51
CA ALA A 663 -11.68 -18.06 10.84
C ALA A 663 -13.10 -17.72 11.33
N ALA A 664 -13.90 -18.73 11.66
CA ALA A 664 -15.27 -18.56 12.15
C ALA A 664 -15.31 -18.12 13.63
N ALA A 665 -14.34 -18.56 14.44
CA ALA A 665 -14.21 -18.19 15.84
C ALA A 665 -13.50 -16.83 16.06
N ASP A 666 -12.90 -16.26 15.00
CA ASP A 666 -12.16 -15.01 15.09
C ASP A 666 -13.10 -13.80 15.19
N ARG A 667 -12.68 -12.79 15.94
CA ARG A 667 -13.46 -11.58 16.20
C ARG A 667 -13.46 -10.59 15.02
N TYR A 668 -12.56 -10.74 14.05
CA TYR A 668 -12.52 -9.86 12.88
C TYR A 668 -13.47 -10.34 11.78
N ALA A 669 -14.37 -9.45 11.32
CA ALA A 669 -15.35 -9.75 10.27
C ALA A 669 -14.71 -10.32 8.97
N ASP A 670 -13.49 -9.90 8.66
CA ASP A 670 -12.77 -10.31 7.45
C ASP A 670 -11.77 -11.47 7.69
N ALA A 671 -11.76 -12.09 8.88
CA ALA A 671 -10.79 -13.12 9.23
C ALA A 671 -10.74 -14.26 8.21
N ALA A 672 -11.90 -14.72 7.72
CA ALA A 672 -11.98 -15.74 6.68
C ALA A 672 -11.19 -15.39 5.41
N ALA A 673 -11.28 -14.14 4.96
CA ALA A 673 -10.53 -13.67 3.79
C ALA A 673 -9.01 -13.66 4.07
N PHE A 674 -8.61 -13.23 5.28
CA PHE A 674 -7.19 -13.22 5.66
C PHE A 674 -6.60 -14.62 5.86
N TYR A 675 -7.31 -15.54 6.48
CA TYR A 675 -6.87 -16.93 6.63
C TYR A 675 -6.74 -17.63 5.27
N LEU A 676 -7.66 -17.38 4.34
CA LEU A 676 -7.55 -17.84 2.95
C LEU A 676 -6.28 -17.27 2.26
N LEU A 677 -5.97 -16.00 2.49
CA LEU A 677 -4.77 -15.34 1.99
C LEU A 677 -3.49 -15.96 2.57
N LEU A 678 -3.45 -16.21 3.89
CA LEU A 678 -2.32 -16.86 4.57
C LEU A 678 -2.13 -18.32 4.13
N ARG A 679 -3.21 -19.02 3.74
CA ARG A 679 -3.16 -20.43 3.34
C ARG A 679 -2.81 -20.67 1.87
N ARG A 680 -3.04 -19.71 0.96
CA ARG A 680 -2.72 -19.84 -0.49
C ARG A 680 -1.23 -20.09 -0.81
N GLY A 681 -0.35 -20.15 0.20
CA GLY A 681 1.07 -20.47 0.09
C GLY A 681 1.45 -21.88 -0.43
N ARG A 682 0.57 -22.90 -0.42
CA ARG A 682 0.94 -24.25 -0.95
C ARG A 682 0.82 -24.37 -2.47
N GLY A 683 -0.13 -23.66 -3.09
CA GLY A 683 -0.20 -23.53 -4.55
C GLY A 683 0.98 -22.72 -5.08
N ASP A 684 1.41 -21.73 -4.29
CA ASP A 684 2.46 -20.78 -4.62
C ASP A 684 3.86 -21.38 -4.63
N GLU A 685 4.17 -22.41 -3.84
CA GLU A 685 5.47 -23.09 -3.93
C GLU A 685 5.59 -24.00 -5.16
N ARG A 686 4.51 -24.68 -5.57
CA ARG A 686 4.46 -25.45 -6.83
C ARG A 686 4.42 -24.52 -8.04
N ALA A 687 3.65 -23.43 -7.96
CA ALA A 687 3.65 -22.37 -8.95
C ALA A 687 5.04 -21.74 -9.04
N LYS A 688 5.68 -21.37 -7.92
CA LYS A 688 7.06 -20.87 -7.86
C LYS A 688 8.07 -21.85 -8.44
N ARG A 689 7.98 -23.16 -8.19
CA ARG A 689 8.87 -24.16 -8.83
C ARG A 689 8.60 -24.32 -10.34
N ARG A 690 7.34 -24.23 -10.79
CA ARG A 690 7.00 -24.17 -12.23
C ARG A 690 7.47 -22.86 -12.87
N LEU A 691 7.33 -21.74 -12.16
CA LEU A 691 7.69 -20.39 -12.55
C LEU A 691 9.22 -20.24 -12.58
N GLU A 692 9.97 -20.78 -11.62
CA GLU A 692 11.43 -20.86 -11.63
C GLU A 692 11.93 -21.67 -12.83
N LYS A 693 11.17 -22.67 -13.28
CA LYS A 693 11.45 -23.45 -14.49
C LYS A 693 11.14 -22.67 -15.78
N GLN A 694 10.13 -21.79 -15.76
CA GLN A 694 9.73 -20.92 -16.88
C GLN A 694 10.52 -19.60 -16.96
N LEU A 695 10.98 -19.06 -15.81
CA LEU A 695 11.76 -17.82 -15.66
C LEU A 695 13.26 -18.03 -15.85
N LYS A 696 13.74 -19.27 -15.97
CA LYS A 696 15.15 -19.57 -16.30
C LYS A 696 15.63 -18.90 -17.60
N ASN A 697 14.71 -18.52 -18.49
CA ASN A 697 15.01 -17.79 -19.73
C ASN A 697 14.68 -16.28 -19.67
N VAL A 698 14.29 -15.76 -18.50
CA VAL A 698 14.01 -14.33 -18.24
C VAL A 698 15.03 -13.73 -17.25
N ALA A 699 16.15 -14.42 -17.03
CA ALA A 699 17.26 -13.89 -16.25
C ALA A 699 17.87 -12.68 -16.97
N VAL A 700 17.30 -11.49 -16.73
CA VAL A 700 18.09 -10.26 -16.73
C VAL A 700 19.15 -10.47 -15.66
N PRO A 701 20.46 -10.32 -15.97
CA PRO A 701 21.48 -10.44 -14.94
C PRO A 701 21.11 -9.46 -13.81
N ALA A 702 21.16 -9.94 -12.57
CA ALA A 702 20.99 -9.10 -11.39
C ALA A 702 21.78 -7.79 -11.61
N PRO A 703 21.22 -6.62 -11.26
CA PRO A 703 21.98 -5.38 -11.34
C PRO A 703 23.31 -5.60 -10.63
N ARG A 704 24.41 -5.51 -11.40
CA ARG A 704 25.76 -5.70 -10.86
C ARG A 704 25.93 -4.78 -9.66
N PRO A 705 26.54 -5.24 -8.56
CA PRO A 705 26.64 -4.44 -7.37
C PRO A 705 27.43 -3.15 -7.65
N THR A 706 26.83 -2.04 -7.19
CA THR A 706 27.42 -0.86 -6.50
C THR A 706 27.75 0.42 -7.28
N LEU A 707 26.97 1.48 -6.99
CA LEU A 707 27.46 2.88 -6.92
C LEU A 707 28.64 2.99 -5.92
N ALA A 708 28.63 2.20 -4.85
CA ALA A 708 29.71 2.14 -3.86
C ALA A 708 31.07 1.64 -4.40
N ARG A 709 31.16 0.70 -5.39
CA ARG A 709 32.47 0.32 -5.99
C ARG A 709 32.91 1.27 -7.09
N ARG A 710 31.99 1.98 -7.77
CA ARG A 710 32.37 3.08 -8.68
C ARG A 710 32.90 4.27 -7.89
N ALA A 711 32.29 4.61 -6.75
CA ALA A 711 32.82 5.60 -5.81
C ALA A 711 34.17 5.17 -5.23
N LYS A 712 34.34 3.90 -4.81
CA LYS A 712 35.64 3.38 -4.33
C LYS A 712 36.74 3.37 -5.41
N ARG A 713 36.42 3.07 -6.67
CA ARG A 713 37.39 3.12 -7.79
C ARG A 713 37.68 4.54 -8.27
N PHE A 714 36.74 5.46 -8.15
CA PHE A 714 36.94 6.88 -8.45
C PHE A 714 37.78 7.55 -7.36
N ALA A 715 37.50 7.28 -6.08
CA ALA A 715 38.30 7.74 -4.94
C ALA A 715 39.73 7.16 -4.94
N LYS A 716 39.90 5.87 -5.29
CA LYS A 716 41.24 5.25 -5.38
C LYS A 716 42.07 5.75 -6.57
N ARG A 717 41.45 6.31 -7.61
CA ARG A 717 42.13 6.96 -8.76
C ARG A 717 42.44 8.43 -8.55
N LEU A 718 41.71 9.12 -7.67
CA LEU A 718 41.89 10.55 -7.37
C LEU A 718 42.79 10.82 -6.15
N LEU A 719 42.86 9.91 -5.18
CA LEU A 719 43.50 10.20 -3.88
C LEU A 719 44.75 9.37 -3.55
N GLY A 720 45.15 8.38 -4.35
CA GLY A 720 46.49 7.78 -4.23
C GLY A 720 46.89 7.22 -2.85
N VAL A 721 45.95 6.78 -2.01
CA VAL A 721 46.25 6.13 -0.72
C VAL A 721 45.69 4.69 -0.71
N ALA A 722 46.48 3.76 -0.15
CA ALA A 722 46.38 2.31 -0.29
C ALA A 722 45.03 1.70 0.14
#